data_AF-W4V7D4-F1
#
_entry.id   AF-W4V7D4-F1
#
_cell.length_a   1.000
_cell.length_b   1.000
_cell.length_c   1.000
_cell.angle_alpha   90.00
_cell.angle_beta   90.00
_cell.angle_gamma   90.00
#
_symmetry.space_group_name_H-M   'P 1'
#
loop_
_entity.id
_entity.type
_entity.pdbx_description
1 polymer ?
#
loop_
_entity_poly.entity_id
_entity_poly.type
_entity_poly.pdbx_seq_one_letter_code
_entity_poly.pdbx_strand_id
1 'polypeptide(L)'
;MKIKRFLAKMTALVVLIGVFSVLPLNIGKIYADFEVVYDDFEINYDGWCNIGVDTVLTAVENQGNNDTRGMMVSNRSSKDDGAYSQKGFYVDGGKEYNYSVFVKHSGTGIENFKLSLSYLDAETEERKSEVIAAKEVAGGEWVEISTKYKAPETALDITLSITTDSTSDFIFDDVTITEKRAIGENTVSAAGNRVLKDIYANYFRVGSVLNSGTVNNSSITAMIIREFNSITCENEMKPDATLVQSGSTNTNIRVSLNRAASILNFCARNNIAVRGHAFVWHSQTPQWFFKDNFQDNGNWVSASVMDQRMESYIKNMFAEIQRQYPSLNLYAYDVVNEAVSDDSNRTRNYGGAREPGYGNGRSPWVQIYGDNKFIEKAFTYARKYAPANCKLYYNDYNEYWDHKRDCIASICTSLYNKGLLDGVGMQSHINSDMNGFSGIQNYKAALQKYINIGCDVQITELDISTENGKFSLQQQADKYKAVFQAAVDINKTSNKGKVTAVCVWGPNDANTWIGSENAPLLFDRNNQPKPAYNSVASIIPQSEWGDGDNPVGGGGGNPEEPDENGYYYHDTFEGSVGQWTGRGPAEVLTSGRTAYKGSESLLIRDRTAAWNGAQRALNPRTFVPGNKYCFSSVAMFIEGATSTTFCMKLQYVDANGEARYDTIDMKDALPNQWVHLYNPEYRIPADATDMYVYVETADDTINFYIDEAIGAIAGTVIDGPVEPKVKAGDVNLDGSINSTDLTMLRRGVLKLITLSEQSQLAADVDQNGKVNSTDITILSRYLLKMIDKLPYKEVSQQPDENKTPFNYDAALQYRAAPDNYLNTCSQAGRIVKETYTGINGTKSLNVYLPYGYDSNKKYNIFYLMHGGGENENTIFSNDVKLQNILDHMIMNDELEPLIVVTPTFNGGNCTAQNFYQEFRANVIPFVEGKYSTYAESTTPEGIKASRMHRAFGGFSMGGLTTWTVMANCLDYVAYFMPLSGDYWAGNSGQEKANALVASINNFGLSNREYFVLAATGSEDIAYANMVPQIEAMKTKPQFVYTSDFSKGNFYFLVAPGLTHWWGYVRHYIYDALPYFFHE
;
A
#
# COMPACT_ATOMS: atom_id res chain seq x y z
N MET A 1 -6.08 -47.76 -56.49
CA MET A 1 -4.93 -47.40 -55.63
C MET A 1 -4.19 -46.10 -56.03
N LYS A 2 -4.79 -45.15 -56.78
CA LYS A 2 -4.11 -43.88 -57.17
C LYS A 2 -4.69 -42.58 -56.58
N ILE A 3 -5.94 -42.57 -56.07
CA ILE A 3 -6.57 -41.36 -55.52
C ILE A 3 -6.16 -41.07 -54.05
N LYS A 4 -6.00 -42.11 -53.20
CA LYS A 4 -5.57 -41.94 -51.80
C LYS A 4 -4.14 -41.39 -51.62
N ARG A 5 -3.30 -41.38 -52.67
CA ARG A 5 -1.96 -40.74 -52.66
C ARG A 5 -1.94 -39.27 -53.08
N PHE A 6 -3.07 -38.73 -53.57
CA PHE A 6 -3.20 -37.31 -53.94
C PHE A 6 -3.72 -36.48 -52.77
N LEU A 7 -4.80 -36.94 -52.11
CA LEU A 7 -5.36 -36.28 -50.92
C LEU A 7 -4.36 -36.23 -49.74
N ALA A 8 -3.59 -37.29 -49.51
CA ALA A 8 -2.52 -37.30 -48.51
C ALA A 8 -1.37 -36.30 -48.79
N LYS A 9 -1.25 -35.79 -50.03
CA LYS A 9 -0.26 -34.75 -50.39
C LYS A 9 -0.80 -33.33 -50.23
N MET A 10 -2.11 -33.09 -50.37
CA MET A 10 -2.68 -31.77 -50.07
C MET A 10 -2.74 -31.49 -48.56
N THR A 11 -3.07 -32.49 -47.72
CA THR A 11 -3.07 -32.30 -46.25
C THR A 11 -1.67 -32.04 -45.70
N ALA A 12 -0.62 -32.55 -46.36
CA ALA A 12 0.77 -32.28 -46.00
C ALA A 12 1.33 -30.95 -46.57
N LEU A 13 0.65 -30.31 -47.53
CA LEU A 13 1.10 -29.04 -48.14
C LEU A 13 0.55 -27.81 -47.42
N VAL A 14 -0.57 -27.93 -46.71
CA VAL A 14 -1.08 -26.88 -45.80
C VAL A 14 -0.25 -26.77 -44.52
N VAL A 15 0.52 -27.81 -44.18
CA VAL A 15 1.41 -27.86 -43.00
C VAL A 15 2.86 -27.46 -43.35
N LEU A 16 3.14 -27.03 -44.59
CA LEU A 16 4.49 -26.74 -45.09
C LEU A 16 4.62 -25.40 -45.85
N ILE A 17 3.63 -24.51 -45.71
CA ILE A 17 3.72 -23.08 -46.12
C ILE A 17 3.40 -22.18 -44.90
N GLY A 18 4.00 -22.53 -43.76
CA GLY A 18 3.92 -21.79 -42.50
C GLY A 18 5.29 -21.55 -41.84
N VAL A 19 6.37 -21.81 -42.58
CA VAL A 19 7.76 -21.63 -42.13
C VAL A 19 8.49 -20.86 -43.24
N PHE A 20 9.24 -19.81 -42.85
CA PHE A 20 9.83 -18.79 -43.73
C PHE A 20 8.86 -17.79 -44.39
N SER A 21 7.98 -17.22 -43.57
CA SER A 21 7.88 -15.75 -43.50
C SER A 21 7.72 -15.28 -42.07
N VAL A 22 8.66 -15.68 -41.20
CA VAL A 22 9.01 -14.87 -40.03
C VAL A 22 9.79 -13.65 -40.53
N LEU A 23 9.07 -12.75 -41.20
CA LEU A 23 9.26 -11.35 -40.85
C LEU A 23 8.90 -11.28 -39.36
N PRO A 24 9.72 -10.67 -38.49
CA PRO A 24 9.21 -10.34 -37.18
C PRO A 24 7.95 -9.51 -37.43
N LEU A 25 6.82 -9.99 -36.92
CA LEU A 25 5.74 -9.08 -36.58
C LEU A 25 6.38 -8.16 -35.56
N ASN A 26 6.81 -7.00 -36.05
CA ASN A 26 7.31 -5.91 -35.26
C ASN A 26 6.08 -5.37 -34.53
N ILE A 27 5.65 -6.11 -33.50
CA ILE A 27 4.85 -5.58 -32.41
C ILE A 27 5.76 -4.50 -31.86
N GLY A 28 5.60 -3.29 -32.40
CA GLY A 28 6.35 -2.14 -31.93
C GLY A 28 6.11 -2.10 -30.44
N LYS A 29 7.19 -2.15 -29.65
CA LYS A 29 7.13 -1.94 -28.20
C LYS A 29 6.16 -0.78 -27.99
N ILE A 30 5.05 -1.02 -27.31
CA ILE A 30 4.07 0.05 -27.06
C ILE A 30 4.78 0.95 -26.05
N TYR A 31 5.13 2.16 -26.49
CA TYR A 31 5.81 3.14 -25.67
C TYR A 31 4.77 4.10 -25.12
N ALA A 32 4.67 4.20 -23.80
CA ALA A 32 4.02 5.31 -23.12
C ALA A 32 5.06 6.41 -22.86
N ASP A 33 4.65 7.67 -22.94
CA ASP A 33 5.40 8.78 -22.36
C ASP A 33 5.16 8.72 -20.84
N PHE A 34 6.22 8.47 -20.06
CA PHE A 34 6.18 8.29 -18.60
C PHE A 34 6.84 9.51 -17.93
N GLU A 35 6.17 10.13 -16.98
CA GLU A 35 6.64 11.30 -16.25
C GLU A 35 7.72 10.90 -15.23
N VAL A 36 8.91 11.53 -15.32
CA VAL A 36 10.02 11.31 -14.37
C VAL A 36 10.29 12.52 -13.49
N VAL A 37 9.88 13.71 -13.95
CA VAL A 37 9.86 14.95 -13.16
C VAL A 37 8.63 15.73 -13.55
N TYR A 38 7.90 16.17 -12.54
CA TYR A 38 6.94 17.27 -12.61
C TYR A 38 7.25 18.17 -11.42
N ASP A 39 7.60 19.43 -11.69
CA ASP A 39 7.72 20.49 -10.70
C ASP A 39 6.62 21.52 -10.98
N ASP A 40 5.66 21.61 -10.05
CA ASP A 40 4.51 22.52 -10.08
C ASP A 40 4.68 23.71 -9.12
N PHE A 41 5.71 23.67 -8.27
CA PHE A 41 5.99 24.68 -7.25
C PHE A 41 4.85 24.96 -6.27
N GLU A 42 3.79 24.15 -6.18
CA GLU A 42 2.60 24.48 -5.38
C GLU A 42 2.91 24.51 -3.87
N ILE A 43 3.90 23.72 -3.43
CA ILE A 43 4.35 23.67 -2.03
C ILE A 43 5.81 24.13 -1.90
N ASN A 44 6.74 23.43 -2.55
CA ASN A 44 8.18 23.62 -2.39
C ASN A 44 8.79 24.41 -3.57
N TYR A 45 10.11 24.53 -3.58
CA TYR A 45 10.89 25.09 -4.70
C TYR A 45 11.44 23.98 -5.62
N ASP A 46 11.08 22.72 -5.38
CA ASP A 46 11.31 21.55 -6.23
C ASP A 46 12.76 21.34 -6.72
N GLY A 47 13.71 21.78 -5.88
CA GLY A 47 15.14 21.70 -6.17
C GLY A 47 15.64 22.77 -7.15
N TRP A 48 14.86 23.83 -7.40
CA TRP A 48 15.25 24.96 -8.23
C TRP A 48 16.04 26.02 -7.46
N CYS A 49 17.06 26.54 -8.13
CA CYS A 49 18.13 27.36 -7.59
C CYS A 49 18.40 28.57 -8.49
N ASN A 50 18.89 29.66 -7.93
CA ASN A 50 19.33 30.83 -8.68
C ASN A 50 20.66 30.60 -9.42
N ILE A 51 20.74 30.94 -10.71
CA ILE A 51 22.00 31.16 -11.42
C ILE A 51 22.37 32.65 -11.27
N GLY A 52 23.59 32.92 -10.81
CA GLY A 52 24.04 34.26 -10.44
C GLY A 52 23.80 34.52 -8.95
N VAL A 53 24.84 34.99 -8.24
CA VAL A 53 24.84 35.07 -6.76
C VAL A 53 23.82 36.06 -6.20
N ASP A 54 23.43 37.06 -6.99
CA ASP A 54 22.48 38.11 -6.59
C ASP A 54 21.09 37.97 -7.25
N THR A 55 20.92 37.00 -8.15
CA THR A 55 19.62 36.59 -8.72
C THR A 55 18.73 36.01 -7.62
N VAL A 56 17.44 36.35 -7.64
CA VAL A 56 16.46 35.96 -6.63
C VAL A 56 15.41 35.03 -7.24
N LEU A 57 15.18 33.89 -6.60
CA LEU A 57 14.03 33.01 -6.87
C LEU A 57 12.96 33.21 -5.79
N THR A 58 11.73 33.43 -6.22
CA THR A 58 10.54 33.54 -5.36
C THR A 58 9.37 32.82 -6.01
N ALA A 59 8.85 31.77 -5.36
CA ALA A 59 7.55 31.21 -5.72
C ALA A 59 6.45 32.25 -5.43
N VAL A 60 5.55 32.48 -6.39
CA VAL A 60 4.58 33.57 -6.39
C VAL A 60 3.16 33.05 -6.64
N GLU A 61 2.33 33.14 -5.61
CA GLU A 61 0.91 32.77 -5.66
C GLU A 61 0.17 33.53 -6.78
N ASN A 62 -0.72 32.83 -7.47
CA ASN A 62 -1.62 33.34 -8.51
C ASN A 62 -0.93 34.06 -9.68
N GLN A 63 0.34 33.73 -9.93
CA GLN A 63 1.13 34.26 -11.03
C GLN A 63 1.78 33.17 -11.88
N GLY A 64 1.54 31.90 -11.53
CA GLY A 64 1.92 30.71 -12.28
C GLY A 64 1.10 30.48 -13.55
N ASN A 65 1.34 29.35 -14.19
CA ASN A 65 0.53 28.90 -15.31
C ASN A 65 -0.88 28.58 -14.81
N ASN A 66 -1.92 28.81 -15.63
CA ASN A 66 -3.32 28.65 -15.21
C ASN A 66 -3.71 29.38 -13.89
N ASP A 67 -3.00 30.46 -13.56
CA ASP A 67 -3.15 31.26 -12.32
C ASP A 67 -2.86 30.49 -11.00
N THR A 68 -1.98 29.47 -11.06
CA THR A 68 -1.44 28.76 -9.88
C THR A 68 -0.16 29.42 -9.32
N ARG A 69 0.73 28.67 -8.64
CA ARG A 69 1.92 29.20 -7.95
C ARG A 69 3.21 29.02 -8.77
N GLY A 70 3.58 30.00 -9.58
CA GLY A 70 4.78 29.91 -10.44
C GLY A 70 6.09 30.34 -9.78
N MET A 71 7.23 30.00 -10.39
CA MET A 71 8.57 30.40 -9.92
C MET A 71 9.06 31.68 -10.62
N MET A 72 9.10 32.80 -9.89
CA MET A 72 9.64 34.07 -10.39
C MET A 72 11.16 34.13 -10.22
N VAL A 73 11.85 34.50 -11.31
CA VAL A 73 13.28 34.78 -11.37
C VAL A 73 13.48 36.28 -11.60
N SER A 74 14.13 36.95 -10.64
CA SER A 74 14.32 38.39 -10.65
C SER A 74 15.73 38.84 -10.26
N ASN A 75 16.01 40.13 -10.45
CA ASN A 75 17.29 40.77 -10.11
C ASN A 75 18.49 40.17 -10.86
N ARG A 76 18.25 39.72 -12.10
CA ARG A 76 19.29 39.21 -13.00
C ARG A 76 20.24 40.34 -13.41
N SER A 77 21.53 40.16 -13.20
CA SER A 77 22.60 41.11 -13.51
C SER A 77 23.27 40.83 -14.87
N SER A 78 23.14 39.61 -15.37
CA SER A 78 23.65 39.17 -16.67
C SER A 78 22.63 38.30 -17.43
N LYS A 79 22.85 38.12 -18.74
CA LYS A 79 22.06 37.18 -19.55
C LYS A 79 22.32 35.70 -19.20
N ASP A 80 23.47 35.42 -18.58
CA ASP A 80 23.86 34.08 -18.15
C ASP A 80 23.24 33.73 -16.77
N ASP A 81 22.67 34.73 -16.09
CA ASP A 81 21.86 34.57 -14.87
C ASP A 81 20.46 34.04 -15.22
N GLY A 82 19.81 33.37 -14.26
CA GLY A 82 18.55 32.66 -14.49
C GLY A 82 18.23 31.68 -13.36
N ALA A 83 17.63 30.53 -13.70
CA ALA A 83 17.31 29.47 -12.75
C ALA A 83 17.84 28.11 -13.21
N TYR A 84 18.19 27.22 -12.27
CA TYR A 84 18.61 25.85 -12.57
C TYR A 84 18.08 24.84 -11.55
N SER A 85 17.98 23.57 -11.94
CA SER A 85 17.75 22.45 -11.02
C SER A 85 18.59 21.24 -11.40
N GLN A 86 19.19 20.59 -10.39
CA GLN A 86 19.90 19.32 -10.56
C GLN A 86 18.89 18.18 -10.56
N LYS A 87 18.74 17.50 -11.70
CA LYS A 87 17.77 16.41 -11.92
C LYS A 87 18.44 15.07 -12.20
N GLY A 88 19.75 14.93 -11.97
CA GLY A 88 20.53 13.70 -12.16
C GLY A 88 20.07 12.49 -11.34
N PHE A 89 19.19 12.68 -10.36
CA PHE A 89 18.42 11.61 -9.72
C PHE A 89 17.46 10.91 -10.71
N TYR A 90 16.71 11.71 -11.48
CA TYR A 90 15.54 11.29 -12.27
C TYR A 90 15.88 11.08 -13.76
N VAL A 91 17.04 11.60 -14.19
CA VAL A 91 17.46 11.70 -15.59
C VAL A 91 18.84 11.04 -15.73
N ASP A 92 18.89 9.88 -16.38
CA ASP A 92 20.12 9.13 -16.65
C ASP A 92 20.81 9.60 -17.95
N GLY A 93 22.14 9.53 -17.99
CA GLY A 93 22.90 9.59 -19.25
C GLY A 93 22.49 8.47 -20.23
N GLY A 94 22.52 8.77 -21.54
CA GLY A 94 22.24 7.79 -22.59
C GLY A 94 20.75 7.51 -22.88
N LYS A 95 19.82 8.06 -22.08
CA LYS A 95 18.37 8.00 -22.34
C LYS A 95 17.85 9.29 -22.99
N GLU A 96 16.85 9.16 -23.87
CA GLU A 96 16.16 10.30 -24.48
C GLU A 96 14.96 10.70 -23.63
N TYR A 97 14.91 11.98 -23.25
CA TYR A 97 13.81 12.57 -22.51
C TYR A 97 13.22 13.73 -23.32
N ASN A 98 11.93 13.97 -23.12
CA ASN A 98 11.22 15.17 -23.56
C ASN A 98 11.13 16.13 -22.38
N TYR A 99 11.80 17.27 -22.49
CA TYR A 99 11.80 18.35 -21.50
C TYR A 99 10.79 19.39 -21.94
N SER A 100 9.95 19.86 -21.02
CA SER A 100 9.04 20.98 -21.21
C SER A 100 9.05 21.91 -20.00
N VAL A 101 8.78 23.19 -20.24
CA VAL A 101 8.56 24.20 -19.21
C VAL A 101 7.70 25.32 -19.80
N PHE A 102 6.74 25.82 -19.04
CA PHE A 102 6.02 27.04 -19.38
C PHE A 102 6.81 28.26 -18.89
N VAL A 103 6.90 29.31 -19.72
CA VAL A 103 7.57 30.57 -19.34
C VAL A 103 6.72 31.79 -19.70
N LYS A 104 6.92 32.87 -18.94
CA LYS A 104 6.25 34.17 -19.13
C LYS A 104 7.16 35.31 -18.67
N HIS A 105 7.03 36.47 -19.30
CA HIS A 105 7.67 37.71 -18.83
C HIS A 105 6.72 38.90 -19.00
N SER A 106 6.93 39.97 -18.24
CA SER A 106 6.08 41.18 -18.27
C SER A 106 6.67 42.35 -19.08
N GLY A 107 7.80 42.12 -19.76
CA GLY A 107 8.45 43.14 -20.60
C GLY A 107 7.68 43.41 -21.90
N THR A 108 7.63 44.65 -22.37
CA THR A 108 6.85 45.07 -23.55
C THR A 108 7.44 44.66 -24.92
N GLY A 109 8.39 43.72 -24.94
CA GLY A 109 9.12 43.29 -26.12
C GLY A 109 8.97 41.78 -26.37
N ILE A 110 9.86 41.25 -27.20
CA ILE A 110 10.06 39.81 -27.36
C ILE A 110 11.31 39.42 -26.58
N GLU A 111 11.22 38.38 -25.76
CA GLU A 111 12.36 37.76 -25.07
C GLU A 111 12.71 36.42 -25.71
N ASN A 112 14.00 36.16 -25.94
CA ASN A 112 14.46 34.85 -26.38
C ASN A 112 14.89 34.02 -25.17
N PHE A 113 14.03 33.08 -24.79
CA PHE A 113 14.29 32.12 -23.71
C PHE A 113 15.14 30.96 -24.20
N LYS A 114 15.95 30.39 -23.31
CA LYS A 114 16.84 29.26 -23.55
C LYS A 114 16.69 28.23 -22.46
N LEU A 115 16.34 27.01 -22.87
CA LEU A 115 16.41 25.82 -22.04
C LEU A 115 17.75 25.14 -22.32
N SER A 116 18.56 24.93 -21.28
CA SER A 116 19.89 24.33 -21.40
C SER A 116 20.04 23.13 -20.48
N LEU A 117 20.85 22.16 -20.89
CA LEU A 117 21.32 21.08 -20.03
C LEU A 117 22.81 21.21 -19.80
N SER A 118 23.24 20.96 -18.58
CA SER A 118 24.65 20.83 -18.22
C SER A 118 24.87 19.56 -17.38
N TYR A 119 26.01 18.91 -17.59
CA TYR A 119 26.33 17.60 -17.01
C TYR A 119 27.84 17.46 -16.81
N LEU A 120 28.24 16.59 -15.89
CA LEU A 120 29.62 16.14 -15.72
C LEU A 120 29.83 14.91 -16.63
N ASP A 121 30.89 14.89 -17.43
CA ASP A 121 31.26 13.71 -18.21
C ASP A 121 32.13 12.76 -17.37
N ALA A 122 31.64 11.55 -17.10
CA ALA A 122 32.32 10.56 -16.27
C ALA A 122 33.65 10.04 -16.83
N GLU A 123 33.90 10.18 -18.14
CA GLU A 123 35.17 9.75 -18.76
C GLU A 123 36.22 10.86 -18.79
N THR A 124 35.80 12.13 -18.96
CA THR A 124 36.74 13.26 -19.11
C THR A 124 36.85 14.14 -17.88
N GLU A 125 35.97 13.95 -16.88
CA GLU A 125 35.82 14.80 -15.69
C GLU A 125 35.50 16.29 -16.03
N GLU A 126 35.10 16.57 -17.27
CA GLU A 126 34.76 17.93 -17.73
C GLU A 126 33.26 18.21 -17.62
N ARG A 127 32.90 19.42 -17.20
CA ARG A 127 31.50 19.87 -17.17
C ARG A 127 31.10 20.49 -18.51
N LYS A 128 30.13 19.88 -19.18
CA LYS A 128 29.59 20.33 -20.48
C LYS A 128 28.26 21.06 -20.29
N SER A 129 27.90 21.91 -21.24
CA SER A 129 26.64 22.67 -21.22
C SER A 129 26.18 22.96 -22.65
N GLU A 130 24.92 22.69 -22.95
CA GLU A 130 24.32 22.83 -24.28
C GLU A 130 22.92 23.47 -24.18
N VAL A 131 22.60 24.37 -25.10
CA VAL A 131 21.22 24.91 -25.26
C VAL A 131 20.41 23.88 -26.05
N ILE A 132 19.41 23.29 -25.41
CA ILE A 132 18.60 22.19 -25.97
C ILE A 132 17.29 22.68 -26.61
N ALA A 133 16.81 23.86 -26.20
CA ALA A 133 15.74 24.59 -26.84
C ALA A 133 15.96 26.10 -26.72
N ALA A 134 15.49 26.86 -27.70
CA ALA A 134 15.35 28.31 -27.60
C ALA A 134 14.04 28.74 -28.25
N LYS A 135 13.37 29.75 -27.69
CA LYS A 135 12.07 30.23 -28.17
C LYS A 135 11.89 31.71 -27.91
N GLU A 136 11.45 32.43 -28.93
CA GLU A 136 10.97 33.81 -28.81
C GLU A 136 9.57 33.83 -28.17
N VAL A 137 9.42 34.62 -27.11
CA VAL A 137 8.21 34.76 -26.30
C VAL A 137 7.83 36.24 -26.27
N ALA A 138 6.54 36.55 -26.40
CA ALA A 138 6.02 37.91 -26.29
C ALA A 138 5.52 38.19 -24.88
N GLY A 139 5.67 39.44 -24.42
CA GLY A 139 5.28 39.84 -23.07
C GLY A 139 3.80 39.62 -22.74
N GLY A 140 3.54 39.03 -21.57
CA GLY A 140 2.21 38.84 -21.00
C GLY A 140 1.59 37.46 -21.24
N GLU A 141 2.06 36.69 -22.21
CA GLU A 141 1.53 35.34 -22.53
C GLU A 141 2.37 34.24 -21.88
N TRP A 142 1.71 33.14 -21.49
CA TRP A 142 2.37 31.89 -21.09
C TRP A 142 2.71 31.08 -22.33
N VAL A 143 3.97 30.66 -22.46
CA VAL A 143 4.47 29.93 -23.63
C VAL A 143 5.27 28.70 -23.20
N GLU A 144 4.85 27.53 -23.66
CA GLU A 144 5.58 26.28 -23.50
C GLU A 144 6.89 26.28 -24.32
N ILE A 145 8.00 25.84 -23.73
CA ILE A 145 9.26 25.53 -24.40
C ILE A 145 9.56 24.05 -24.20
N SER A 146 9.36 23.25 -25.24
CA SER A 146 9.61 21.80 -25.21
C SER A 146 10.59 21.30 -26.29
N THR A 147 11.33 20.26 -25.95
CA THR A 147 12.33 19.62 -26.83
C THR A 147 12.65 18.20 -26.36
N LYS A 148 13.11 17.36 -27.31
CA LYS A 148 13.67 16.05 -27.00
C LYS A 148 15.19 16.12 -27.00
N TYR A 149 15.82 15.60 -25.96
CA TYR A 149 17.26 15.55 -25.85
C TYR A 149 17.74 14.28 -25.15
N LYS A 150 18.89 13.78 -25.59
CA LYS A 150 19.58 12.62 -25.02
C LYS A 150 21.00 13.03 -24.67
N ALA A 151 21.32 13.08 -23.38
CA ALA A 151 22.68 13.29 -22.92
C ALA A 151 23.56 12.05 -23.25
N PRO A 152 24.90 12.19 -23.33
CA PRO A 152 25.81 11.05 -23.47
C PRO A 152 25.61 9.98 -22.38
N GLU A 153 25.97 8.73 -22.65
CA GLU A 153 25.93 7.63 -21.66
C GLU A 153 26.83 7.91 -20.44
N THR A 154 27.87 8.72 -20.61
CA THR A 154 28.79 9.16 -19.55
C THR A 154 28.29 10.36 -18.74
N ALA A 155 27.12 10.92 -19.05
CA ALA A 155 26.61 12.11 -18.39
C ALA A 155 26.09 11.83 -16.97
N LEU A 156 26.71 12.49 -16.00
CA LEU A 156 26.31 12.55 -14.59
C LEU A 156 25.87 13.97 -14.21
N ASP A 157 25.28 14.14 -13.04
CA ASP A 157 24.88 15.44 -12.47
C ASP A 157 24.02 16.29 -13.43
N ILE A 158 23.13 15.64 -14.20
CA ILE A 158 22.33 16.30 -15.24
C ILE A 158 21.50 17.43 -14.61
N THR A 159 21.71 18.64 -15.12
CA THR A 159 21.22 19.90 -14.57
C THR A 159 20.49 20.69 -15.65
N LEU A 160 19.20 20.94 -15.45
CA LEU A 160 18.37 21.77 -16.31
C LEU A 160 18.52 23.24 -15.91
N SER A 161 18.55 24.16 -16.88
CA SER A 161 18.57 25.60 -16.63
C SER A 161 17.79 26.43 -17.64
N ILE A 162 17.27 27.56 -17.17
CA ILE A 162 16.45 28.51 -17.92
C ILE A 162 17.10 29.89 -17.84
N THR A 163 17.38 30.50 -18.99
CA THR A 163 17.90 31.87 -19.12
C THR A 163 17.21 32.61 -20.28
N THR A 164 17.46 33.92 -20.41
CA THR A 164 17.08 34.71 -21.60
C THR A 164 18.29 35.46 -22.15
N ASP A 165 18.23 35.90 -23.41
CA ASP A 165 19.28 36.76 -24.00
C ASP A 165 19.34 38.20 -23.43
N SER A 166 18.49 38.52 -22.46
CA SER A 166 18.43 39.79 -21.73
C SER A 166 18.65 39.59 -20.22
N THR A 167 18.50 40.66 -19.44
CA THR A 167 18.42 40.64 -17.97
C THR A 167 16.98 40.78 -17.46
N SER A 168 15.96 40.60 -18.30
CA SER A 168 14.56 40.75 -17.89
C SER A 168 14.15 39.71 -16.85
N ASP A 169 13.33 40.12 -15.88
CA ASP A 169 12.66 39.23 -14.95
C ASP A 169 11.66 38.34 -15.71
N PHE A 170 11.53 37.08 -15.29
CA PHE A 170 10.60 36.11 -15.86
C PHE A 170 9.98 35.20 -14.79
N ILE A 171 8.90 34.53 -15.14
CA ILE A 171 8.26 33.48 -14.35
C ILE A 171 8.29 32.20 -15.18
N PHE A 172 8.49 31.06 -14.55
CA PHE A 172 8.38 29.75 -15.18
C PHE A 172 7.60 28.78 -14.31
N ASP A 173 7.04 27.74 -14.94
CA ASP A 173 6.10 26.81 -14.32
C ASP A 173 6.00 25.48 -15.07
N ASP A 174 5.28 24.50 -14.51
CA ASP A 174 4.96 23.20 -15.12
C ASP A 174 6.19 22.50 -15.73
N VAL A 175 7.29 22.40 -14.96
CA VAL A 175 8.53 21.78 -15.45
C VAL A 175 8.31 20.28 -15.56
N THR A 176 8.16 19.81 -16.79
CA THR A 176 7.81 18.42 -17.09
C THR A 176 8.96 17.73 -17.81
N ILE A 177 9.42 16.59 -17.30
CA ILE A 177 10.37 15.71 -17.98
C ILE A 177 9.75 14.33 -18.12
N THR A 178 9.61 13.87 -19.37
CA THR A 178 9.00 12.57 -19.73
C THR A 178 9.98 11.70 -20.51
N GLU A 179 9.94 10.37 -20.31
CA GLU A 179 10.69 9.40 -21.12
C GLU A 179 9.78 8.38 -21.80
N LYS A 180 10.21 7.82 -22.94
CA LYS A 180 9.47 6.75 -23.61
C LYS A 180 9.83 5.38 -23.07
N ARG A 181 9.05 4.89 -22.09
CA ARG A 181 9.18 3.52 -21.58
C ARG A 181 8.42 2.53 -22.44
N ALA A 182 9.09 1.45 -22.83
CA ALA A 182 8.42 0.29 -23.40
C ALA A 182 7.60 -0.40 -22.30
N ILE A 183 6.33 -0.66 -22.56
CA ILE A 183 5.48 -1.46 -21.67
C ILE A 183 6.01 -2.91 -21.68
N GLY A 184 6.93 -3.23 -20.76
CA GLY A 184 7.49 -4.57 -20.60
C GLY A 184 8.92 -4.72 -20.04
N GLU A 185 9.68 -3.67 -19.74
CA GLU A 185 11.07 -3.80 -19.25
C GLU A 185 11.32 -3.13 -17.89
N ASN A 186 11.28 -3.93 -16.80
CA ASN A 186 11.99 -3.76 -15.51
C ASN A 186 11.75 -2.46 -14.67
N THR A 187 11.76 -2.42 -13.34
CA THR A 187 11.79 -3.39 -12.21
C THR A 187 10.79 -2.85 -11.14
N VAL A 188 10.52 -3.42 -9.95
CA VAL A 188 11.08 -4.52 -9.15
C VAL A 188 9.92 -5.35 -8.57
N SER A 189 10.15 -6.58 -8.10
CA SER A 189 9.20 -7.24 -7.19
C SER A 189 9.27 -6.61 -5.80
N ALA A 190 8.16 -6.04 -5.31
CA ALA A 190 7.98 -5.77 -3.89
C ALA A 190 7.92 -7.11 -3.13
N ALA A 191 9.09 -7.57 -2.65
CA ALA A 191 9.26 -8.87 -2.03
C ALA A 191 10.18 -8.77 -0.81
N GLY A 192 9.59 -8.52 0.36
CA GLY A 192 10.25 -8.64 1.66
C GLY A 192 10.16 -7.39 2.53
N ASN A 193 9.14 -7.32 3.39
CA ASN A 193 8.86 -6.21 4.33
C ASN A 193 9.83 -6.16 5.54
N ARG A 194 11.13 -6.40 5.31
CA ARG A 194 12.16 -6.43 6.37
C ARG A 194 13.22 -5.38 6.10
N VAL A 195 12.80 -4.12 6.17
CA VAL A 195 13.63 -2.93 5.92
C VAL A 195 13.90 -2.17 7.22
N LEU A 196 15.03 -1.45 7.32
CA LEU A 196 15.47 -0.92 8.61
C LEU A 196 14.51 0.11 9.22
N LYS A 197 13.92 1.01 8.42
CA LYS A 197 12.97 2.02 8.90
C LYS A 197 11.77 1.42 9.64
N ASP A 198 11.21 0.32 9.13
CA ASP A 198 10.01 -0.33 9.70
C ASP A 198 10.37 -1.18 10.93
N ILE A 199 11.49 -1.90 10.86
CA ILE A 199 12.02 -2.73 11.96
C ILE A 199 12.20 -1.89 13.23
N TYR A 200 12.57 -0.61 13.10
CA TYR A 200 12.88 0.29 14.20
C TYR A 200 11.88 1.45 14.39
N ALA A 201 10.79 1.50 13.62
CA ALA A 201 9.79 2.58 13.65
C ALA A 201 9.27 2.93 15.06
N ASN A 202 9.10 1.90 15.90
CA ASN A 202 8.64 2.01 17.29
C ASN A 202 9.73 2.40 18.31
N TYR A 203 10.95 2.64 17.85
CA TYR A 203 12.14 2.91 18.66
C TYR A 203 12.75 4.27 18.31
N PHE A 204 13.21 4.41 17.07
CA PHE A 204 13.97 5.56 16.60
C PHE A 204 13.99 5.60 15.07
N ARG A 205 14.24 6.78 14.49
CA ARG A 205 14.55 6.89 13.07
C ARG A 205 15.84 6.11 12.75
N VAL A 206 15.88 5.43 11.62
CA VAL A 206 17.11 4.85 11.07
C VAL A 206 17.50 5.67 9.87
N GLY A 207 18.69 6.27 9.94
CA GLY A 207 19.13 7.23 8.93
C GLY A 207 20.42 6.86 8.21
N SER A 208 20.65 7.58 7.12
CA SER A 208 21.88 7.53 6.34
C SER A 208 22.29 8.95 5.93
N VAL A 209 23.19 9.04 4.96
CA VAL A 209 23.78 10.30 4.46
C VAL A 209 23.62 10.37 2.95
N LEU A 210 23.35 11.58 2.46
CA LEU A 210 23.51 11.93 1.05
C LEU A 210 24.45 13.14 0.91
N ASN A 211 25.07 13.22 -0.25
CA ASN A 211 25.94 14.32 -0.68
C ASN A 211 25.65 14.64 -2.16
N SER A 212 26.26 15.70 -2.69
CA SER A 212 25.95 16.17 -4.05
C SER A 212 26.25 15.18 -5.19
N GLY A 213 27.04 14.12 -4.96
CA GLY A 213 27.27 13.06 -5.93
C GLY A 213 26.35 11.84 -5.74
N THR A 214 26.19 11.37 -4.50
CA THR A 214 25.35 10.19 -4.18
C THR A 214 23.87 10.40 -4.44
N VAL A 215 23.36 11.65 -4.37
CA VAL A 215 21.99 12.01 -4.74
C VAL A 215 21.66 11.76 -6.23
N ASN A 216 22.68 11.68 -7.10
CA ASN A 216 22.53 11.38 -8.52
C ASN A 216 22.74 9.89 -8.84
N ASN A 217 22.81 9.01 -7.84
CA ASN A 217 22.96 7.57 -8.04
C ASN A 217 21.62 6.85 -7.75
N SER A 218 20.89 6.50 -8.81
CA SER A 218 19.58 5.84 -8.76
C SER A 218 19.55 4.55 -7.92
N SER A 219 20.66 3.80 -7.85
CA SER A 219 20.74 2.60 -7.02
C SER A 219 20.92 2.90 -5.53
N ILE A 220 21.62 3.99 -5.19
CA ILE A 220 21.71 4.49 -3.81
C ILE A 220 20.36 5.05 -3.38
N THR A 221 19.72 5.89 -4.20
CA THR A 221 18.51 6.59 -3.78
C THR A 221 17.31 5.65 -3.67
N ALA A 222 17.18 4.65 -4.54
CA ALA A 222 16.20 3.56 -4.37
C ALA A 222 16.42 2.76 -3.07
N MET A 223 17.68 2.55 -2.65
CA MET A 223 18.00 1.95 -1.36
C MET A 223 17.67 2.89 -0.18
N ILE A 224 17.86 4.21 -0.34
CA ILE A 224 17.45 5.19 0.68
C ILE A 224 15.93 5.14 0.93
N ILE A 225 15.11 5.24 -0.12
CA ILE A 225 13.63 5.14 -0.01
C ILE A 225 13.20 3.86 0.70
N ARG A 226 13.85 2.73 0.37
CA ARG A 226 13.55 1.42 0.95
C ARG A 226 13.91 1.31 2.43
N GLU A 227 15.10 1.76 2.82
CA GLU A 227 15.68 1.38 4.12
C GLU A 227 15.65 2.48 5.18
N PHE A 228 15.64 3.76 4.81
CA PHE A 228 15.97 4.86 5.71
C PHE A 228 14.88 5.95 5.74
N ASN A 229 14.55 6.41 6.95
CA ASN A 229 13.55 7.46 7.23
C ASN A 229 14.18 8.75 7.81
N SER A 230 15.50 8.87 7.70
CA SER A 230 16.26 10.06 8.10
C SER A 230 17.46 10.24 7.18
N ILE A 231 17.71 11.47 6.72
CA ILE A 231 18.92 11.84 5.97
C ILE A 231 19.64 13.00 6.64
N THR A 232 20.98 12.94 6.62
CA THR A 232 21.85 14.07 6.89
C THR A 232 22.59 14.42 5.60
N CYS A 233 22.73 15.71 5.28
CA CYS A 233 23.62 16.17 4.21
C CYS A 233 25.07 16.08 4.70
N GLU A 234 25.94 15.35 4.00
CA GLU A 234 27.34 15.15 4.43
C GLU A 234 28.10 16.48 4.53
N ASN A 235 27.85 17.39 3.59
CA ASN A 235 28.54 18.68 3.50
C ASN A 235 27.64 19.85 3.13
N GLU A 236 26.51 19.59 2.48
CA GLU A 236 25.74 20.57 1.73
C GLU A 236 24.95 21.56 2.61
N MET A 237 24.85 21.29 3.91
CA MET A 237 24.25 22.17 4.92
C MET A 237 25.26 22.75 5.92
N LYS A 238 26.57 22.50 5.71
CA LYS A 238 27.64 23.10 6.53
C LYS A 238 27.81 24.59 6.21
N PRO A 239 28.46 25.38 7.09
CA PRO A 239 28.53 26.83 6.90
C PRO A 239 29.28 27.25 5.62
N ASP A 240 30.31 26.53 5.17
CA ASP A 240 30.99 26.84 3.91
C ASP A 240 30.17 26.52 2.64
N ALA A 241 29.24 25.57 2.72
CA ALA A 241 28.31 25.25 1.64
C ALA A 241 27.10 26.21 1.56
N THR A 242 26.80 26.92 2.66
CA THR A 242 25.55 27.70 2.80
C THR A 242 25.76 29.20 2.97
N LEU A 243 26.90 29.67 3.52
CA LEU A 243 27.19 31.10 3.70
C LEU A 243 27.52 31.79 2.38
N VAL A 244 26.78 32.86 2.05
CA VAL A 244 27.04 33.70 0.87
C VAL A 244 27.79 34.97 1.28
N GLN A 245 29.03 35.09 0.83
CA GLN A 245 29.90 36.24 1.17
C GLN A 245 29.40 37.56 0.56
N SER A 246 29.00 37.55 -0.71
CA SER A 246 28.51 38.76 -1.41
C SER A 246 27.24 39.29 -0.76
N GLY A 247 27.18 40.59 -0.46
CA GLY A 247 26.01 41.24 0.13
C GLY A 247 25.72 40.88 1.60
N SER A 248 26.53 40.05 2.26
CA SER A 248 26.38 39.77 3.68
C SER A 248 26.72 41.00 4.55
N THR A 249 25.97 41.17 5.63
CA THR A 249 26.16 42.24 6.63
C THR A 249 26.09 41.65 8.04
N ASN A 250 26.53 42.40 9.06
CA ASN A 250 26.61 41.86 10.43
C ASN A 250 25.26 41.36 10.96
N THR A 251 24.15 41.99 10.56
CA THR A 251 22.78 41.67 11.01
C THR A 251 21.90 41.06 9.91
N ASN A 252 22.46 40.80 8.73
CA ASN A 252 21.82 40.05 7.66
C ASN A 252 22.89 39.28 6.87
N ILE A 253 23.20 38.07 7.35
CA ILE A 253 24.07 37.11 6.70
C ILE A 253 23.27 36.39 5.61
N ARG A 254 23.68 36.56 4.35
CA ARG A 254 23.03 35.85 3.24
C ARG A 254 23.41 34.37 3.29
N VAL A 255 22.41 33.53 3.04
CA VAL A 255 22.58 32.08 2.97
C VAL A 255 21.98 31.54 1.67
N SER A 256 22.39 30.35 1.27
CA SER A 256 21.91 29.64 0.09
C SER A 256 21.75 28.16 0.43
N LEU A 257 20.65 27.56 -0.05
CA LEU A 257 20.41 26.12 0.04
C LEU A 257 20.78 25.39 -1.25
N ASN A 258 21.35 26.07 -2.25
CA ASN A 258 21.51 25.54 -3.61
C ASN A 258 22.36 24.27 -3.67
N ARG A 259 23.29 24.10 -2.72
CA ARG A 259 24.11 22.89 -2.56
C ARG A 259 23.30 21.69 -2.05
N ALA A 260 22.29 21.93 -1.20
CA ALA A 260 21.44 20.91 -0.59
C ALA A 260 20.12 20.70 -1.33
N ALA A 261 19.73 21.61 -2.24
CA ALA A 261 18.40 21.70 -2.84
C ALA A 261 17.88 20.37 -3.44
N SER A 262 18.70 19.62 -4.16
CA SER A 262 18.33 18.30 -4.69
C SER A 262 18.05 17.27 -3.60
N ILE A 263 18.86 17.27 -2.52
CA ILE A 263 18.70 16.38 -1.37
C ILE A 263 17.45 16.76 -0.56
N LEU A 264 17.23 18.05 -0.29
CA LEU A 264 16.06 18.54 0.45
C LEU A 264 14.76 18.28 -0.34
N ASN A 265 14.76 18.51 -1.65
CA ASN A 265 13.64 18.18 -2.53
C ASN A 265 13.33 16.68 -2.52
N PHE A 266 14.35 15.84 -2.72
CA PHE A 266 14.21 14.38 -2.66
C PHE A 266 13.61 13.94 -1.31
N CYS A 267 14.12 14.46 -0.20
CA CYS A 267 13.63 14.11 1.13
C CYS A 267 12.17 14.55 1.35
N ALA A 268 11.82 15.78 0.94
CA ALA A 268 10.45 16.29 1.03
C ALA A 268 9.45 15.47 0.18
N ARG A 269 9.80 15.15 -1.08
CA ARG A 269 8.96 14.35 -1.98
C ARG A 269 8.76 12.89 -1.54
N ASN A 270 9.61 12.37 -0.65
CA ASN A 270 9.58 10.97 -0.20
C ASN A 270 9.31 10.81 1.32
N ASN A 271 8.82 11.86 1.99
CA ASN A 271 8.56 11.88 3.45
C ASN A 271 9.77 11.47 4.33
N ILE A 272 10.98 11.72 3.86
CA ILE A 272 12.22 11.43 4.60
C ILE A 272 12.56 12.65 5.46
N ALA A 273 12.66 12.45 6.78
CA ALA A 273 13.01 13.54 7.68
C ALA A 273 14.49 13.91 7.56
N VAL A 274 14.83 15.18 7.79
CA VAL A 274 16.21 15.68 7.65
C VAL A 274 16.79 16.10 9.00
N ARG A 275 18.04 15.69 9.25
CA ARG A 275 18.91 16.27 10.26
C ARG A 275 19.67 17.44 9.64
N GLY A 276 19.47 18.65 10.14
CA GLY A 276 20.30 19.78 9.77
C GLY A 276 21.70 19.66 10.37
N HIS A 277 22.73 19.72 9.55
CA HIS A 277 24.13 19.55 9.97
C HIS A 277 25.03 20.53 9.21
N ALA A 278 25.64 21.54 9.82
CA ALA A 278 25.53 21.98 11.23
C ALA A 278 25.71 23.51 11.30
N PHE A 279 25.17 24.19 12.32
CA PHE A 279 25.26 25.66 12.38
C PHE A 279 26.64 26.17 12.82
N VAL A 280 27.17 25.63 13.92
CA VAL A 280 28.37 26.15 14.57
C VAL A 280 29.40 25.03 14.66
N TRP A 281 30.37 25.06 13.74
CA TRP A 281 31.50 24.15 13.73
C TRP A 281 32.82 24.90 13.59
N HIS A 282 33.90 24.29 14.07
CA HIS A 282 35.24 24.88 13.99
C HIS A 282 35.96 24.58 12.66
N SER A 283 35.50 23.55 11.95
CA SER A 283 35.87 23.22 10.56
C SER A 283 34.78 23.70 9.58
N GLN A 284 35.07 23.61 8.28
CA GLN A 284 34.14 23.90 7.16
C GLN A 284 33.26 25.15 7.37
N THR A 285 33.88 26.21 7.89
CA THR A 285 33.26 27.52 8.11
C THR A 285 34.23 28.58 7.60
N PRO A 286 33.88 29.42 6.61
CA PRO A 286 34.83 30.31 5.95
C PRO A 286 35.46 31.33 6.91
N GLN A 287 36.76 31.60 6.76
CA GLN A 287 37.49 32.50 7.64
C GLN A 287 36.89 33.92 7.64
N TRP A 288 36.43 34.42 6.48
CA TRP A 288 35.79 35.73 6.31
C TRP A 288 34.58 35.94 7.23
N PHE A 289 33.86 34.88 7.61
CA PHE A 289 32.68 34.98 8.49
C PHE A 289 33.05 35.56 9.85
N PHE A 290 34.29 35.38 10.28
CA PHE A 290 34.83 35.90 11.54
C PHE A 290 35.55 37.23 11.41
N LYS A 291 35.61 37.83 10.20
CA LYS A 291 36.39 39.03 9.92
C LYS A 291 35.54 40.29 9.68
N ASP A 292 36.02 41.42 10.21
CA ASP A 292 35.34 42.72 10.23
C ASP A 292 34.82 43.17 8.85
N ASN A 293 35.67 43.04 7.83
CA ASN A 293 35.40 43.44 6.45
C ASN A 293 34.82 42.32 5.55
N PHE A 294 34.41 41.18 6.11
CA PHE A 294 33.98 39.99 5.34
C PHE A 294 35.02 39.50 4.32
N GLN A 295 36.32 39.61 4.63
CA GLN A 295 37.42 39.02 3.84
C GLN A 295 38.30 38.15 4.75
N ASP A 296 38.85 37.04 4.26
CA ASP A 296 39.64 36.11 5.09
C ASP A 296 40.83 36.81 5.79
N ASN A 297 41.46 37.77 5.12
CA ASN A 297 42.60 38.53 5.63
C ASN A 297 42.23 39.69 6.59
N GLY A 298 40.94 39.95 6.85
CA GLY A 298 40.49 41.00 7.75
C GLY A 298 40.77 40.75 9.24
N ASN A 299 40.44 41.72 10.08
CA ASN A 299 40.63 41.60 11.53
C ASN A 299 39.53 40.75 12.15
N TRP A 300 39.85 40.00 13.20
CA TRP A 300 38.84 39.28 13.99
C TRP A 300 37.79 40.26 14.54
N VAL A 301 36.51 39.92 14.39
CA VAL A 301 35.40 40.74 14.91
C VAL A 301 35.35 40.78 16.44
N SER A 302 34.58 41.71 17.00
CA SER A 302 34.19 41.64 18.41
C SER A 302 33.14 40.56 18.64
N ALA A 303 33.04 40.06 19.88
CA ALA A 303 31.98 39.12 20.28
C ALA A 303 30.57 39.67 20.01
N SER A 304 30.35 40.98 20.16
CA SER A 304 29.05 41.63 19.87
C SER A 304 28.69 41.60 18.37
N VAL A 305 29.68 41.73 17.47
CA VAL A 305 29.44 41.55 16.03
C VAL A 305 29.22 40.08 15.69
N MET A 306 29.95 39.16 16.32
CA MET A 306 29.74 37.73 16.09
C MET A 306 28.41 37.22 16.66
N ASP A 307 27.88 37.84 17.72
CA ASP A 307 26.52 37.60 18.21
C ASP A 307 25.49 37.92 17.11
N GLN A 308 25.60 39.10 16.48
CA GLN A 308 24.73 39.50 15.37
C GLN A 308 24.83 38.54 14.17
N ARG A 309 26.06 38.15 13.78
CA ARG A 309 26.29 37.25 12.65
C ARG A 309 25.77 35.84 12.91
N MET A 310 25.99 35.31 14.11
CA MET A 310 25.52 33.99 14.53
C MET A 310 23.98 33.96 14.60
N GLU A 311 23.36 34.96 15.23
CA GLU A 311 21.90 35.07 15.29
C GLU A 311 21.30 35.17 13.88
N SER A 312 21.88 36.02 13.02
CA SER A 312 21.40 36.19 11.65
C SER A 312 21.58 34.94 10.79
N TYR A 313 22.69 34.22 10.91
CA TYR A 313 22.93 33.00 10.15
C TYR A 313 21.93 31.91 10.53
N ILE A 314 21.77 31.63 11.83
CA ILE A 314 20.82 30.63 12.33
C ILE A 314 19.38 30.99 11.95
N LYS A 315 18.99 32.26 12.13
CA LYS A 315 17.67 32.78 11.71
C LYS A 315 17.43 32.56 10.22
N ASN A 316 18.37 32.97 9.37
CA ASN A 316 18.18 32.96 7.93
C ASN A 316 18.21 31.53 7.36
N MET A 317 18.99 30.62 7.93
CA MET A 317 18.93 29.19 7.57
C MET A 317 17.56 28.58 7.85
N PHE A 318 16.99 28.76 9.05
CA PHE A 318 15.64 28.26 9.34
C PHE A 318 14.58 28.93 8.45
N ALA A 319 14.70 30.25 8.22
CA ALA A 319 13.78 30.97 7.34
C ALA A 319 13.83 30.48 5.89
N GLU A 320 15.01 30.23 5.34
CA GLU A 320 15.15 29.73 3.97
C GLU A 320 14.69 28.27 3.81
N ILE A 321 14.92 27.40 4.80
CA ILE A 321 14.38 26.03 4.77
C ILE A 321 12.84 26.09 4.80
N GLN A 322 12.26 26.89 5.70
CA GLN A 322 10.81 27.08 5.78
C GLN A 322 10.21 27.72 4.52
N ARG A 323 10.94 28.62 3.84
CA ARG A 323 10.50 29.31 2.62
C ARG A 323 10.54 28.40 1.39
N GLN A 324 11.58 27.58 1.26
CA GLN A 324 11.85 26.79 0.05
C GLN A 324 11.33 25.35 0.14
N TYR A 325 11.28 24.78 1.36
CA TYR A 325 10.86 23.40 1.61
C TYR A 325 9.90 23.32 2.81
N PRO A 326 8.76 24.03 2.81
CA PRO A 326 7.82 24.07 3.93
C PRO A 326 7.27 22.69 4.34
N SER A 327 7.21 21.71 3.43
CA SER A 327 6.77 20.34 3.77
C SER A 327 7.87 19.45 4.34
N LEU A 328 9.13 19.92 4.38
CA LEU A 328 10.25 19.11 4.87
C LEU A 328 10.21 18.92 6.39
N ASN A 329 10.19 17.67 6.83
CA ASN A 329 10.30 17.32 8.24
C ASN A 329 11.75 17.51 8.76
N LEU A 330 12.13 18.75 9.06
CA LEU A 330 13.40 19.12 9.71
C LEU A 330 13.38 18.75 11.21
N TYR A 331 13.37 17.46 11.52
CA TYR A 331 13.10 16.95 12.87
C TYR A 331 14.24 17.20 13.88
N ALA A 332 15.46 17.46 13.42
CA ALA A 332 16.61 17.70 14.28
C ALA A 332 17.64 18.65 13.64
N TYR A 333 18.43 19.35 14.46
CA TYR A 333 19.57 20.15 14.00
C TYR A 333 20.77 20.03 14.96
N ASP A 334 21.95 19.75 14.40
CA ASP A 334 23.24 19.86 15.10
C ASP A 334 23.61 21.34 15.22
N VAL A 335 23.20 21.96 16.33
CA VAL A 335 23.36 23.41 16.56
C VAL A 335 24.82 23.76 16.78
N VAL A 336 25.53 22.92 17.55
CA VAL A 336 26.98 23.04 17.76
C VAL A 336 27.61 21.67 17.56
N ASN A 337 28.62 21.63 16.70
CA ASN A 337 29.40 20.45 16.40
C ASN A 337 30.81 20.55 16.99
N GLU A 338 31.25 19.50 17.67
CA GLU A 338 32.64 19.24 18.08
C GLU A 338 33.34 20.40 18.82
N ALA A 339 32.67 21.09 19.73
CA ALA A 339 33.26 22.23 20.45
C ALA A 339 34.18 21.81 21.62
N VAL A 340 34.11 20.55 22.06
CA VAL A 340 34.99 20.01 23.11
C VAL A 340 36.26 19.43 22.47
N SER A 341 37.41 19.78 23.04
CA SER A 341 38.73 19.30 22.61
C SER A 341 39.03 17.89 23.10
N ASP A 342 39.72 17.10 22.26
CA ASP A 342 40.30 15.80 22.63
C ASP A 342 41.51 15.90 23.57
N ASP A 343 42.05 17.09 23.84
CA ASP A 343 43.14 17.25 24.80
C ASP A 343 42.61 17.30 26.25
N SER A 344 43.02 16.32 27.05
CA SER A 344 42.72 16.24 28.49
C SER A 344 43.10 17.50 29.29
N ASN A 345 44.11 18.26 28.86
CA ASN A 345 44.49 19.54 29.45
C ASN A 345 43.46 20.64 29.12
N ARG A 346 42.90 20.67 27.91
CA ARG A 346 41.80 21.57 27.51
C ARG A 346 40.51 21.27 28.26
N THR A 347 40.11 19.99 28.40
CA THR A 347 38.94 19.61 29.20
C THR A 347 39.12 19.90 30.69
N ARG A 348 40.33 19.73 31.25
CA ARG A 348 40.61 19.98 32.67
C ARG A 348 40.74 21.45 33.03
N ASN A 349 41.45 22.24 32.23
CA ASN A 349 41.90 23.59 32.61
C ASN A 349 41.24 24.72 31.82
N TYR A 350 40.54 24.41 30.72
CA TYR A 350 39.94 25.40 29.80
C TYR A 350 38.45 25.13 29.50
N GLY A 351 37.77 24.36 30.38
CA GLY A 351 36.34 24.05 30.23
C GLY A 351 35.97 23.32 28.94
N GLY A 352 36.91 22.55 28.37
CA GLY A 352 36.74 21.83 27.12
C GLY A 352 37.03 22.63 25.85
N ALA A 353 37.20 23.96 25.93
CA ALA A 353 37.39 24.79 24.75
C ALA A 353 38.60 24.36 23.92
N ARG A 354 38.41 24.17 22.60
CA ARG A 354 39.51 24.02 21.63
C ARG A 354 40.48 25.20 21.70
N GLU A 355 41.68 25.06 21.16
CA GLU A 355 42.61 26.18 21.06
C GLU A 355 42.05 27.28 20.13
N PRO A 356 42.25 28.58 20.43
CA PRO A 356 41.83 29.66 19.55
C PRO A 356 42.67 29.66 18.25
N GLY A 357 42.01 29.85 17.11
CA GLY A 357 42.67 30.02 15.82
C GLY A 357 41.80 29.56 14.66
N TYR A 358 42.40 29.33 13.49
CA TYR A 358 41.73 28.78 12.31
C TYR A 358 42.49 27.57 11.77
N GLY A 359 41.76 26.55 11.32
CA GLY A 359 42.31 25.29 10.81
C GLY A 359 43.03 24.43 11.86
N ASN A 360 43.38 23.21 11.46
CA ASN A 360 44.14 22.23 12.27
C ASN A 360 43.52 21.96 13.66
N GLY A 361 42.20 21.76 13.72
CA GLY A 361 41.47 21.46 14.96
C GLY A 361 41.31 22.64 15.95
N ARG A 362 41.79 23.84 15.60
CA ARG A 362 41.59 25.08 16.35
C ARG A 362 40.24 25.72 16.02
N SER A 363 39.72 26.55 16.92
CA SER A 363 38.37 27.13 16.81
C SER A 363 38.37 28.64 16.61
N PRO A 364 37.78 29.13 15.50
CA PRO A 364 37.60 30.56 15.28
C PRO A 364 36.54 31.13 16.24
N TRP A 365 35.58 30.30 16.70
CA TRP A 365 34.64 30.67 17.76
C TRP A 365 35.36 30.95 19.08
N VAL A 366 36.31 30.09 19.50
CA VAL A 366 37.13 30.36 20.68
C VAL A 366 38.05 31.56 20.47
N GLN A 367 38.53 31.82 19.25
CA GLN A 367 39.31 33.02 18.92
C GLN A 367 38.50 34.33 19.11
N ILE A 368 37.18 34.33 18.86
CA ILE A 368 36.32 35.50 19.12
C ILE A 368 35.90 35.60 20.59
N TYR A 369 35.45 34.48 21.18
CA TYR A 369 34.77 34.48 22.48
C TYR A 369 35.69 34.19 23.68
N GLY A 370 36.91 33.70 23.45
CA GLY A 370 37.91 33.32 24.46
C GLY A 370 37.73 31.91 25.06
N ASP A 371 36.50 31.39 25.06
CA ASP A 371 36.11 30.07 25.56
C ASP A 371 34.77 29.63 24.93
N ASN A 372 34.19 28.53 25.43
CA ASN A 372 32.98 27.90 24.89
C ASN A 372 31.64 28.61 25.22
N LYS A 373 31.61 29.85 25.74
CA LYS A 373 30.35 30.62 25.97
C LYS A 373 29.49 30.83 24.72
N PHE A 374 30.04 30.68 23.52
CA PHE A 374 29.30 30.75 22.27
C PHE A 374 28.29 29.60 22.10
N ILE A 375 28.48 28.46 22.79
CA ILE A 375 27.58 27.31 22.70
C ILE A 375 26.18 27.72 23.18
N GLU A 376 26.07 28.28 24.39
CA GLU A 376 24.77 28.71 24.95
C GLU A 376 24.09 29.79 24.09
N LYS A 377 24.87 30.67 23.45
CA LYS A 377 24.39 31.68 22.50
C LYS A 377 23.78 31.02 21.26
N ALA A 378 24.50 30.08 20.65
CA ALA A 378 24.01 29.33 19.49
C ALA A 378 22.68 28.61 19.77
N PHE A 379 22.58 27.90 20.90
CA PHE A 379 21.32 27.25 21.29
C PHE A 379 20.21 28.26 21.66
N THR A 380 20.54 29.42 22.23
CA THR A 380 19.56 30.49 22.49
C THR A 380 18.97 31.04 21.18
N TYR A 381 19.80 31.25 20.16
CA TYR A 381 19.34 31.68 18.84
C TYR A 381 18.58 30.56 18.11
N ALA A 382 19.07 29.32 18.17
CA ALA A 382 18.38 28.19 17.56
C ALA A 382 17.00 27.96 18.17
N ARG A 383 16.87 27.95 19.51
CA ARG A 383 15.57 27.80 20.20
C ARG A 383 14.58 28.93 19.90
N LYS A 384 15.06 30.10 19.46
CA LYS A 384 14.23 31.24 19.06
C LYS A 384 13.67 31.14 17.63
N TYR A 385 14.33 30.40 16.73
CA TYR A 385 14.00 30.37 15.29
C TYR A 385 13.69 28.99 14.72
N ALA A 386 14.02 27.92 15.43
CA ALA A 386 13.72 26.55 15.00
C ALA A 386 12.21 26.29 14.99
N PRO A 387 11.69 25.49 14.03
CA PRO A 387 10.35 24.92 14.10
C PRO A 387 10.13 24.18 15.43
N ALA A 388 8.91 24.18 15.96
CA ALA A 388 8.63 23.63 17.29
C ALA A 388 8.89 22.11 17.42
N ASN A 389 8.81 21.39 16.30
CA ASN A 389 9.16 19.97 16.18
C ASN A 389 10.67 19.71 15.97
N CYS A 390 11.46 20.73 15.60
CA CYS A 390 12.89 20.60 15.35
C CYS A 390 13.67 20.51 16.68
N LYS A 391 14.30 19.36 16.93
CA LYS A 391 15.05 19.07 18.15
C LYS A 391 16.50 19.54 18.04
N LEU A 392 16.99 20.22 19.08
CA LEU A 392 18.30 20.88 19.08
C LEU A 392 19.36 20.01 19.76
N TYR A 393 20.40 19.65 18.99
CA TYR A 393 21.45 18.73 19.41
C TYR A 393 22.82 19.40 19.55
N TYR A 394 23.58 18.95 20.55
CA TYR A 394 25.03 19.13 20.64
C TYR A 394 25.70 17.83 20.15
N ASN A 395 26.55 17.90 19.14
CA ASN A 395 27.10 16.72 18.44
C ASN A 395 28.63 16.65 18.57
N ASP A 396 29.22 15.47 18.80
CA ASP A 396 30.68 15.29 18.99
C ASP A 396 31.14 13.83 18.81
N TYR A 397 32.40 13.63 18.41
CA TYR A 397 33.11 12.33 18.36
C TYR A 397 33.93 12.08 19.63
N ASN A 398 34.51 10.88 19.77
CA ASN A 398 35.22 10.45 20.99
C ASN A 398 34.35 10.66 22.25
N GLU A 399 33.04 10.66 22.09
CA GLU A 399 32.00 10.99 23.05
C GLU A 399 31.92 9.96 24.18
N TYR A 400 32.61 8.84 24.03
CA TYR A 400 32.79 7.79 25.03
C TYR A 400 34.13 7.84 25.77
N TRP A 401 35.07 8.71 25.36
CA TRP A 401 36.34 8.88 26.05
C TRP A 401 36.15 9.70 27.34
N ASP A 402 36.53 9.11 28.48
CA ASP A 402 36.24 9.59 29.84
C ASP A 402 36.26 11.11 30.07
N HIS A 403 37.38 11.79 29.81
CA HIS A 403 37.51 13.22 30.07
C HIS A 403 36.74 14.11 29.07
N LYS A 404 36.56 13.65 27.82
CA LYS A 404 35.78 14.34 26.79
C LYS A 404 34.29 14.19 27.08
N ARG A 405 33.84 12.94 27.29
CA ARG A 405 32.49 12.54 27.73
C ARG A 405 32.01 13.34 28.93
N ASP A 406 32.85 13.44 29.97
CA ASP A 406 32.47 14.14 31.20
C ASP A 406 32.36 15.66 31.01
N CYS A 407 33.14 16.23 30.09
CA CYS A 407 33.02 17.62 29.69
C CYS A 407 31.76 17.87 28.84
N ILE A 408 31.50 17.04 27.82
CA ILE A 408 30.28 17.09 26.98
C ILE A 408 29.02 16.99 27.85
N ALA A 409 28.95 15.98 28.73
CA ALA A 409 27.80 15.78 29.60
C ALA A 409 27.54 16.99 30.53
N SER A 410 28.60 17.64 31.03
CA SER A 410 28.48 18.84 31.86
C SER A 410 27.88 20.02 31.09
N ILE A 411 28.37 20.27 29.87
CA ILE A 411 27.85 21.31 28.97
C ILE A 411 26.38 21.03 28.63
N CYS A 412 26.06 19.81 28.20
CA CYS A 412 24.71 19.43 27.80
C CYS A 412 23.72 19.46 28.98
N THR A 413 24.14 19.08 30.18
CA THR A 413 23.32 19.23 31.41
C THR A 413 22.95 20.68 31.68
N SER A 414 23.90 21.62 31.51
CA SER A 414 23.63 23.06 31.66
C SER A 414 22.61 23.57 30.65
N LEU A 415 22.76 23.20 29.37
CA LEU A 415 21.87 23.64 28.29
C LEU A 415 20.47 23.02 28.41
N TYR A 416 20.39 21.73 28.74
CA TYR A 416 19.13 21.00 28.93
C TYR A 416 18.32 21.59 30.09
N ASN A 417 18.96 21.84 31.25
CA ASN A 417 18.30 22.44 32.41
C ASN A 417 17.85 23.90 32.18
N LYS A 418 18.34 24.56 31.12
CA LYS A 418 17.88 25.89 30.66
C LYS A 418 16.78 25.82 29.59
N GLY A 419 16.33 24.62 29.18
CA GLY A 419 15.36 24.43 28.08
C GLY A 419 15.94 24.69 26.68
N LEU A 420 17.26 24.79 26.55
CA LEU A 420 17.92 25.20 25.32
C LEU A 420 18.30 24.03 24.41
N LEU A 421 18.61 22.87 24.98
CA LEU A 421 19.03 21.65 24.27
C LEU A 421 17.99 20.54 24.46
N ASP A 422 17.70 19.77 23.42
CA ASP A 422 16.80 18.60 23.46
C ASP A 422 17.56 17.29 23.64
N GLY A 423 18.77 17.17 23.06
CA GLY A 423 19.57 15.95 23.19
C GLY A 423 21.06 16.05 22.84
N VAL A 424 21.76 14.93 23.00
CA VAL A 424 23.19 14.77 22.66
C VAL A 424 23.34 13.90 21.42
N GLY A 425 24.06 14.40 20.42
CA GLY A 425 24.50 13.66 19.24
C GLY A 425 25.80 12.94 19.56
N MET A 426 25.76 11.61 19.49
CA MET A 426 26.91 10.73 19.55
C MET A 426 27.33 10.41 18.12
N GLN A 427 28.41 11.05 17.61
CA GLN A 427 28.86 10.81 16.23
C GLN A 427 29.18 9.35 16.00
N SER A 428 29.89 8.71 16.93
CA SER A 428 30.09 7.26 16.93
C SER A 428 30.90 6.71 15.75
N HIS A 429 31.87 7.48 15.25
CA HIS A 429 32.98 6.96 14.44
C HIS A 429 33.83 5.98 15.27
N ILE A 430 33.62 4.68 15.11
CA ILE A 430 34.22 3.64 15.96
C ILE A 430 34.91 2.56 15.12
N ASN A 431 35.59 1.62 15.79
CA ASN A 431 36.16 0.45 15.14
C ASN A 431 35.37 -0.82 15.48
N SER A 432 35.72 -1.91 14.81
CA SER A 432 35.11 -3.23 14.99
C SER A 432 35.56 -3.98 16.25
N ASP A 433 36.37 -3.39 17.14
CA ASP A 433 36.74 -4.04 18.41
C ASP A 433 35.57 -3.96 19.40
N MET A 434 35.20 -5.09 20.01
CA MET A 434 34.22 -5.09 21.10
C MET A 434 34.77 -4.44 22.37
N ASN A 435 36.09 -4.32 22.49
CA ASN A 435 36.84 -3.82 23.63
C ASN A 435 37.63 -2.55 23.26
N GLY A 436 38.54 -2.13 24.15
CA GLY A 436 39.45 -1.02 23.88
C GLY A 436 38.76 0.35 23.91
N PHE A 437 39.35 1.32 23.20
CA PHE A 437 38.99 2.74 23.28
C PHE A 437 37.51 3.01 23.01
N SER A 438 37.01 2.56 21.84
CA SER A 438 35.61 2.65 21.42
C SER A 438 34.84 1.33 21.64
N GLY A 439 35.29 0.50 22.58
CA GLY A 439 34.64 -0.77 22.94
C GLY A 439 33.24 -0.57 23.54
N ILE A 440 32.40 -1.60 23.47
CA ILE A 440 30.98 -1.50 23.83
C ILE A 440 30.75 -1.07 25.29
N GLN A 441 31.67 -1.40 26.20
CA GLN A 441 31.59 -0.99 27.60
C GLN A 441 31.71 0.55 27.74
N ASN A 442 32.68 1.17 27.08
CA ASN A 442 32.85 2.63 27.11
C ASN A 442 31.67 3.31 26.42
N TYR A 443 31.24 2.76 25.29
CA TYR A 443 30.10 3.23 24.52
C TYR A 443 28.79 3.24 25.33
N LYS A 444 28.41 2.10 25.93
CA LYS A 444 27.21 2.01 26.78
C LYS A 444 27.31 2.89 28.02
N ALA A 445 28.49 3.04 28.62
CA ALA A 445 28.70 3.93 29.76
C ALA A 445 28.49 5.41 29.39
N ALA A 446 28.85 5.81 28.17
CA ALA A 446 28.63 7.16 27.66
C ALA A 446 27.17 7.41 27.30
N LEU A 447 26.56 6.53 26.52
CA LEU A 447 25.14 6.55 26.19
C LEU A 447 24.28 6.67 27.45
N GLN A 448 24.52 5.82 28.47
CA GLN A 448 23.81 5.89 29.75
C GLN A 448 24.04 7.22 30.47
N LYS A 449 25.27 7.78 30.43
CA LYS A 449 25.57 9.07 31.06
C LYS A 449 24.77 10.21 30.42
N TYR A 450 24.64 10.23 29.09
CA TYR A 450 23.86 11.24 28.39
C TYR A 450 22.36 11.08 28.65
N ILE A 451 21.83 9.87 28.56
CA ILE A 451 20.42 9.57 28.90
C ILE A 451 20.09 9.96 30.36
N ASN A 452 21.03 9.81 31.29
CA ASN A 452 20.85 10.21 32.69
C ASN A 452 20.77 11.73 32.92
N ILE A 453 21.08 12.57 31.92
CA ILE A 453 20.78 14.01 31.95
C ILE A 453 19.26 14.22 31.89
N GLY A 454 18.54 13.29 31.26
CA GLY A 454 17.11 13.37 30.98
C GLY A 454 16.78 14.08 29.67
N CYS A 455 17.80 14.42 28.88
CA CYS A 455 17.68 14.78 27.46
C CYS A 455 17.69 13.52 26.60
N ASP A 456 17.34 13.66 25.32
CA ASP A 456 17.44 12.56 24.36
C ASP A 456 18.87 12.34 23.87
N VAL A 457 19.07 11.26 23.12
CA VAL A 457 20.30 10.96 22.40
C VAL A 457 19.96 10.65 20.94
N GLN A 458 20.87 11.01 20.04
CA GLN A 458 20.92 10.45 18.69
C GLN A 458 22.30 9.84 18.48
N ILE A 459 22.35 8.69 17.81
CA ILE A 459 23.59 8.16 17.24
C ILE A 459 23.63 8.69 15.81
N THR A 460 24.55 9.60 15.50
CA THR A 460 24.37 10.56 14.40
C THR A 460 25.21 10.26 13.16
N GLU A 461 26.40 9.69 13.32
CA GLU A 461 27.40 9.54 12.26
C GLU A 461 28.07 8.15 12.32
N LEU A 462 27.28 7.10 12.59
CA LEU A 462 27.81 5.76 12.90
C LEU A 462 28.52 5.12 11.69
N ASP A 463 29.81 4.92 11.84
CA ASP A 463 30.63 4.05 11.00
C ASP A 463 31.48 3.12 11.90
N ILE A 464 31.74 1.90 11.42
CA ILE A 464 32.45 0.87 12.20
C ILE A 464 33.63 0.35 11.39
N SER A 465 34.76 1.05 11.47
CA SER A 465 35.97 0.73 10.72
C SER A 465 36.47 -0.70 10.97
N THR A 466 36.86 -1.38 9.89
CA THR A 466 37.63 -2.64 9.94
C THR A 466 39.13 -2.41 10.12
N GLU A 467 39.59 -1.15 10.17
CA GLU A 467 41.00 -0.73 10.24
C GLU A 467 41.85 -1.41 9.15
N ASN A 468 41.52 -1.13 7.89
CA ASN A 468 42.15 -1.69 6.69
C ASN A 468 42.28 -3.23 6.74
N GLY A 469 41.16 -3.90 7.03
CA GLY A 469 41.08 -5.37 7.09
C GLY A 469 41.69 -6.03 8.34
N LYS A 470 42.14 -5.27 9.34
CA LYS A 470 42.57 -5.81 10.65
C LYS A 470 41.45 -6.56 11.37
N PHE A 471 40.21 -6.11 11.23
CA PHE A 471 39.02 -6.76 11.76
C PHE A 471 38.18 -7.40 10.65
N SER A 472 37.55 -8.52 10.96
CA SER A 472 36.63 -9.20 10.03
C SER A 472 35.25 -8.54 9.97
N LEU A 473 34.54 -8.75 8.87
CA LEU A 473 33.14 -8.31 8.70
C LEU A 473 32.19 -8.91 9.76
N GLN A 474 32.54 -10.06 10.37
CA GLN A 474 31.76 -10.62 11.48
C GLN A 474 31.96 -9.81 12.77
N GLN A 475 33.19 -9.40 13.10
CA GLN A 475 33.45 -8.52 14.26
C GLN A 475 32.77 -7.16 14.10
N GLN A 476 32.78 -6.60 12.88
CA GLN A 476 31.99 -5.43 12.53
C GLN A 476 30.49 -5.67 12.77
N ALA A 477 29.95 -6.81 12.31
CA ALA A 477 28.54 -7.14 12.48
C ALA A 477 28.13 -7.30 13.94
N ASP A 478 28.97 -7.95 14.75
CA ASP A 478 28.79 -8.09 16.19
C ASP A 478 28.79 -6.71 16.88
N LYS A 479 29.68 -5.79 16.46
CA LYS A 479 29.77 -4.42 16.99
C LYS A 479 28.56 -3.58 16.58
N TYR A 480 28.12 -3.63 15.32
CA TYR A 480 26.89 -2.98 14.86
C TYR A 480 25.68 -3.47 15.64
N LYS A 481 25.55 -4.80 15.81
CA LYS A 481 24.48 -5.40 16.61
C LYS A 481 24.50 -4.90 18.05
N ALA A 482 25.68 -4.81 18.67
CA ALA A 482 25.82 -4.34 20.05
C ALA A 482 25.46 -2.86 20.24
N VAL A 483 25.77 -1.99 19.25
CA VAL A 483 25.41 -0.56 19.27
C VAL A 483 23.90 -0.37 19.13
N PHE A 484 23.27 -0.98 18.12
CA PHE A 484 21.81 -0.91 17.96
C PHE A 484 21.07 -1.54 19.15
N GLN A 485 21.54 -2.68 19.67
CA GLN A 485 20.98 -3.29 20.88
C GLN A 485 21.08 -2.35 22.08
N ALA A 486 22.17 -1.60 22.25
CA ALA A 486 22.30 -0.65 23.34
C ALA A 486 21.27 0.50 23.26
N ALA A 487 20.96 1.01 22.06
CA ALA A 487 19.91 2.00 21.86
C ALA A 487 18.51 1.43 22.16
N VAL A 488 18.26 0.20 21.71
CA VAL A 488 17.02 -0.57 21.99
C VAL A 488 16.85 -0.81 23.50
N ASP A 489 17.90 -1.23 24.20
CA ASP A 489 17.92 -1.45 25.65
C ASP A 489 17.55 -0.16 26.40
N ILE A 490 18.14 0.98 26.01
CA ILE A 490 17.83 2.30 26.57
C ILE A 490 16.36 2.67 26.36
N ASN A 491 15.82 2.45 25.15
CA ASN A 491 14.43 2.78 24.86
C ASN A 491 13.43 1.90 25.62
N LYS A 492 13.81 0.65 25.94
CA LYS A 492 13.03 -0.25 26.81
C LYS A 492 13.17 0.04 28.32
N THR A 493 14.19 0.77 28.77
CA THR A 493 14.50 0.92 30.21
C THR A 493 14.41 2.35 30.76
N SER A 494 14.70 3.38 29.95
CA SER A 494 14.63 4.78 30.37
C SER A 494 13.19 5.30 30.36
N ASN A 495 12.79 6.05 31.38
CA ASN A 495 11.47 6.68 31.48
C ASN A 495 11.46 8.17 31.08
N LYS A 496 12.59 8.72 30.62
CA LYS A 496 12.71 10.14 30.28
C LYS A 496 13.44 10.35 28.96
N GLY A 497 14.78 10.46 28.98
CA GLY A 497 15.58 10.57 27.75
C GLY A 497 15.61 9.26 26.98
N LYS A 498 15.53 9.32 25.65
CA LYS A 498 15.48 8.15 24.76
C LYS A 498 16.50 8.31 23.62
N VAL A 499 16.86 7.22 22.96
CA VAL A 499 17.50 7.30 21.64
C VAL A 499 16.41 7.57 20.61
N THR A 500 16.49 8.69 19.88
CA THR A 500 15.45 9.10 18.90
C THR A 500 15.85 8.84 17.44
N ALA A 501 17.14 8.67 17.16
CA ALA A 501 17.67 8.30 15.84
C ALA A 501 18.96 7.49 15.96
N VAL A 502 19.18 6.59 15.00
CA VAL A 502 20.45 5.90 14.75
C VAL A 502 20.78 6.01 13.25
N CYS A 503 21.77 6.82 12.92
CA CYS A 503 22.13 7.19 11.56
C CYS A 503 23.55 6.69 11.23
N VAL A 504 23.73 6.08 10.06
CA VAL A 504 25.05 5.62 9.57
C VAL A 504 25.68 6.62 8.62
N TRP A 505 26.98 6.87 8.72
CA TRP A 505 27.65 7.95 7.99
C TRP A 505 28.10 7.55 6.57
N GLY A 506 27.09 7.28 5.75
CA GLY A 506 27.23 6.94 4.33
C GLY A 506 26.24 5.85 3.90
N PRO A 507 25.84 5.81 2.61
CA PRO A 507 24.91 4.81 2.13
C PRO A 507 25.56 3.41 2.01
N ASN A 508 26.83 3.35 1.60
CA ASN A 508 27.53 2.09 1.33
C ASN A 508 29.06 2.23 1.39
N ASP A 509 29.79 1.10 1.42
CA ASP A 509 31.26 1.07 1.51
C ASP A 509 32.02 1.77 0.36
N ALA A 510 31.38 2.09 -0.78
CA ALA A 510 32.00 2.89 -1.84
C ALA A 510 31.91 4.41 -1.57
N ASN A 511 31.03 4.83 -0.66
CA ASN A 511 30.70 6.22 -0.37
C ASN A 511 30.86 6.47 1.14
N THR A 512 32.11 6.47 1.60
CA THR A 512 32.48 6.67 3.01
C THR A 512 33.72 7.56 3.12
N TRP A 513 33.68 8.53 4.03
CA TRP A 513 34.74 9.53 4.22
C TRP A 513 36.08 8.94 4.72
N ILE A 514 36.06 7.77 5.38
CA ILE A 514 37.27 7.08 5.88
C ILE A 514 37.88 6.08 4.88
N GLY A 515 37.41 6.04 3.62
CA GLY A 515 37.98 5.18 2.58
C GLY A 515 37.43 3.74 2.58
N SER A 516 37.18 3.23 1.37
CA SER A 516 36.53 1.94 1.11
C SER A 516 37.35 0.70 1.49
N GLU A 517 38.62 0.85 1.88
CA GLU A 517 39.46 -0.19 2.48
C GLU A 517 39.10 -0.47 3.94
N ASN A 518 38.45 0.49 4.62
CA ASN A 518 37.93 0.30 5.98
C ASN A 518 36.55 -0.37 6.01
N ALA A 519 35.88 -0.48 4.84
CA ALA A 519 34.61 -1.16 4.61
C ALA A 519 33.59 -0.99 5.77
N PRO A 520 33.22 0.23 6.17
CA PRO A 520 32.75 0.50 7.53
C PRO A 520 31.23 0.52 7.71
N LEU A 521 30.42 0.35 6.64
CA LEU A 521 28.98 0.61 6.62
C LEU A 521 28.12 -0.67 6.54
N LEU A 522 26.79 -0.52 6.43
CA LEU A 522 25.83 -1.65 6.40
C LEU A 522 25.73 -2.35 5.03
N PHE A 523 26.06 -1.65 3.94
CA PHE A 523 25.98 -2.15 2.56
C PHE A 523 27.34 -2.13 1.87
N ASP A 524 27.59 -3.11 1.02
CA ASP A 524 28.81 -3.18 0.22
C ASP A 524 28.80 -2.20 -0.96
N ARG A 525 29.88 -2.16 -1.73
CA ARG A 525 30.06 -1.26 -2.89
C ARG A 525 29.01 -1.44 -4.01
N ASN A 526 28.19 -2.48 -3.93
CA ASN A 526 27.13 -2.82 -4.89
C ASN A 526 25.72 -2.74 -4.25
N ASN A 527 25.59 -2.01 -3.14
CA ASN A 527 24.37 -1.87 -2.33
C ASN A 527 23.81 -3.21 -1.79
N GLN A 528 24.65 -4.26 -1.69
CA GLN A 528 24.20 -5.55 -1.14
C GLN A 528 24.33 -5.55 0.40
N PRO A 529 23.37 -6.15 1.13
CA PRO A 529 23.42 -6.25 2.58
C PRO A 529 24.65 -7.01 3.10
N LYS A 530 25.45 -6.37 3.96
CA LYS A 530 26.59 -7.01 4.65
C LYS A 530 26.13 -7.84 5.85
N PRO A 531 27.00 -8.69 6.44
CA PRO A 531 26.71 -9.35 7.72
C PRO A 531 26.26 -8.39 8.84
N ALA A 532 26.72 -7.13 8.81
CA ALA A 532 26.27 -6.07 9.70
C ALA A 532 24.78 -5.74 9.55
N TYR A 533 24.30 -5.50 8.32
CA TYR A 533 22.88 -5.30 8.04
C TYR A 533 22.04 -6.46 8.58
N ASN A 534 22.41 -7.69 8.22
CA ASN A 534 21.67 -8.89 8.63
C ASN A 534 21.60 -9.05 10.16
N SER A 535 22.65 -8.63 10.86
CA SER A 535 22.72 -8.65 12.32
C SER A 535 21.85 -7.57 12.96
N VAL A 536 21.84 -6.35 12.42
CA VAL A 536 20.98 -5.23 12.86
C VAL A 536 19.51 -5.53 12.58
N ALA A 537 19.17 -6.05 11.40
CA ALA A 537 17.81 -6.46 11.03
C ALA A 537 17.28 -7.67 11.84
N SER A 538 18.10 -8.28 12.71
CA SER A 538 17.73 -9.43 13.56
C SER A 538 17.37 -9.08 15.01
N ILE A 539 17.46 -7.81 15.40
CA ILE A 539 17.31 -7.40 16.82
C ILE A 539 15.85 -7.31 17.25
N ILE A 540 14.99 -6.69 16.44
CA ILE A 540 13.60 -6.42 16.80
C ILE A 540 12.69 -7.54 16.25
N PRO A 541 11.86 -8.20 17.09
CA PRO A 541 10.88 -9.17 16.62
C PRO A 541 9.80 -8.49 15.78
N GLN A 542 9.24 -9.19 14.79
CA GLN A 542 8.27 -8.64 13.83
C GLN A 542 7.04 -8.00 14.49
N SER A 543 6.60 -8.51 15.63
CA SER A 543 5.50 -7.95 16.44
C SER A 543 5.79 -6.56 17.04
N GLU A 544 7.03 -6.07 16.98
CA GLU A 544 7.45 -4.75 17.45
C GLU A 544 7.82 -3.79 16.30
N TRP A 545 7.68 -4.21 15.03
CA TRP A 545 7.86 -3.34 13.86
C TRP A 545 6.67 -2.36 13.74
N GLY A 546 6.82 -1.33 12.90
CA GLY A 546 5.77 -0.35 12.62
C GLY A 546 6.03 0.38 11.31
N ASP A 547 5.25 1.43 11.04
CA ASP A 547 5.42 2.27 9.86
C ASP A 547 6.70 3.12 9.97
N GLY A 548 7.70 2.81 9.13
CA GLY A 548 8.96 3.53 9.08
C GLY A 548 8.85 4.95 8.54
N ASP A 549 7.81 5.30 7.78
CA ASP A 549 7.60 6.66 7.27
C ASP A 549 6.85 7.54 8.31
N ASN A 550 6.16 6.91 9.27
CA ASN A 550 5.57 7.55 10.45
C ASN A 550 6.19 7.04 11.79
N PRO A 551 7.52 7.15 11.99
CA PRO A 551 8.20 6.55 13.13
C PRO A 551 7.96 7.33 14.42
N VAL A 552 7.66 6.61 15.51
CA VAL A 552 7.37 7.23 16.80
C VAL A 552 8.68 7.54 17.54
N GLY A 553 9.20 8.74 17.31
CA GLY A 553 10.53 9.15 17.75
C GLY A 553 10.73 9.13 19.26
N GLY A 554 11.53 8.16 19.75
CA GLY A 554 12.12 8.18 21.10
C GLY A 554 11.11 8.18 22.23
N GLY A 555 10.34 7.10 22.32
CA GLY A 555 9.32 6.91 23.35
C GLY A 555 8.16 6.20 22.72
N GLY A 556 8.11 4.88 22.92
CA GLY A 556 7.19 4.02 22.18
C GLY A 556 5.78 4.59 22.21
N GLY A 557 5.24 4.88 21.03
CA GLY A 557 3.98 5.59 20.89
C GLY A 557 2.90 4.99 21.76
N ASN A 558 2.23 5.87 22.50
CA ASN A 558 0.83 5.64 22.81
C ASN A 558 0.08 5.43 21.47
N PRO A 559 -1.05 4.70 21.47
CA PRO A 559 -1.98 4.71 20.34
C PRO A 559 -2.24 6.15 19.87
N GLU A 560 -2.58 6.35 18.59
CA GLU A 560 -3.27 7.58 18.22
C GLU A 560 -4.55 7.64 19.09
N GLU A 561 -4.66 8.65 19.93
CA GLU A 561 -5.89 8.88 20.69
C GLU A 561 -6.88 9.55 19.73
N PRO A 562 -8.14 9.10 19.70
CA PRO A 562 -9.13 9.64 18.79
C PRO A 562 -9.48 11.08 19.17
N ASP A 563 -9.80 11.90 18.17
CA ASP A 563 -10.19 13.30 18.36
C ASP A 563 -11.58 13.45 19.04
N GLU A 564 -12.07 14.69 19.16
CA GLU A 564 -13.39 14.95 19.75
C GLU A 564 -14.58 14.38 18.96
N ASN A 565 -14.38 13.99 17.71
CA ASN A 565 -15.35 13.32 16.83
C ASN A 565 -15.20 11.79 16.85
N GLY A 566 -14.19 11.26 17.55
CA GLY A 566 -13.87 9.84 17.57
C GLY A 566 -13.00 9.37 16.41
N TYR A 567 -12.32 10.27 15.70
CA TYR A 567 -11.49 9.97 14.54
C TYR A 567 -10.03 9.77 14.95
N TYR A 568 -9.42 8.67 14.52
CA TYR A 568 -7.98 8.42 14.61
C TYR A 568 -7.21 9.11 13.47
N TYR A 569 -7.83 9.20 12.29
CA TYR A 569 -7.41 10.08 11.20
C TYR A 569 -8.62 10.56 10.39
N HIS A 570 -8.49 11.73 9.78
CA HIS A 570 -9.44 12.31 8.83
C HIS A 570 -8.64 13.10 7.78
N ASP A 571 -8.52 12.54 6.58
CA ASP A 571 -7.88 13.18 5.44
C ASP A 571 -8.95 13.82 4.54
N THR A 572 -8.89 15.15 4.41
CA THR A 572 -9.77 15.96 3.54
C THR A 572 -9.12 16.31 2.20
N PHE A 573 -7.86 15.93 2.00
CA PHE A 573 -7.05 16.18 0.80
C PHE A 573 -6.87 17.64 0.33
N GLU A 574 -7.16 18.62 1.19
CA GLU A 574 -6.92 20.05 0.93
C GLU A 574 -5.41 20.38 1.02
N GLY A 575 -4.74 20.53 -0.13
CA GLY A 575 -3.32 20.86 -0.22
C GLY A 575 -2.35 19.78 0.24
N SER A 576 -2.82 18.55 0.51
CA SER A 576 -1.97 17.41 0.90
C SER A 576 -2.61 16.06 0.61
N VAL A 577 -1.84 15.08 0.14
CA VAL A 577 -2.29 13.68 -0.01
C VAL A 577 -2.42 12.92 1.33
N GLY A 578 -2.09 13.55 2.46
CA GLY A 578 -2.07 12.89 3.77
C GLY A 578 -1.01 11.79 3.82
N GLN A 579 -1.36 10.64 4.41
CA GLN A 579 -0.52 9.42 4.40
C GLN A 579 -0.90 8.44 3.27
N TRP A 580 -1.61 8.89 2.23
CA TRP A 580 -2.00 8.04 1.11
C TRP A 580 -0.90 7.96 0.06
N THR A 581 -0.71 6.75 -0.48
CA THR A 581 0.32 6.42 -1.47
C THR A 581 -0.29 5.63 -2.62
N GLY A 582 0.39 5.63 -3.77
CA GLY A 582 0.02 4.83 -4.93
C GLY A 582 0.09 3.33 -4.66
N ARG A 583 -0.97 2.59 -5.01
CA ARG A 583 -1.01 1.13 -4.97
C ARG A 583 -0.73 0.57 -6.36
N GLY A 584 0.31 -0.26 -6.46
CA GLY A 584 0.85 -0.66 -7.76
C GLY A 584 1.51 0.54 -8.46
N PRO A 585 1.46 0.65 -9.79
CA PRO A 585 1.95 1.82 -10.53
C PRO A 585 0.97 3.01 -10.57
N ALA A 586 -0.12 3.01 -9.78
CA ALA A 586 -0.99 4.17 -9.71
C ALA A 586 -0.28 5.36 -9.08
N GLU A 587 -0.53 6.56 -9.60
CA GLU A 587 -0.10 7.82 -9.00
C GLU A 587 -1.25 8.42 -8.16
N VAL A 588 -0.90 9.07 -7.05
CA VAL A 588 -1.84 9.80 -6.20
C VAL A 588 -1.38 11.24 -5.97
N LEU A 589 -2.27 12.20 -6.18
CA LEU A 589 -2.03 13.64 -6.02
C LEU A 589 -3.33 14.35 -5.62
N THR A 590 -3.25 15.56 -5.07
CA THR A 590 -4.46 16.39 -4.85
C THR A 590 -4.96 16.96 -6.17
N SER A 591 -6.26 17.26 -6.25
CA SER A 591 -6.86 17.81 -7.45
C SER A 591 -8.10 18.66 -7.17
N GLY A 592 -8.03 19.95 -7.48
CA GLY A 592 -9.19 20.86 -7.53
C GLY A 592 -10.16 20.63 -8.70
N ARG A 593 -10.01 19.55 -9.50
CA ARG A 593 -10.94 19.25 -10.61
C ARG A 593 -12.34 18.87 -10.10
N THR A 594 -12.41 18.30 -8.90
CA THR A 594 -13.63 17.89 -8.22
C THR A 594 -13.34 17.63 -6.74
N ALA A 595 -14.34 17.79 -5.89
CA ALA A 595 -14.30 17.45 -4.47
C ALA A 595 -15.72 17.10 -3.99
N TYR A 596 -15.84 16.36 -2.88
CA TYR A 596 -17.12 16.12 -2.21
C TYR A 596 -17.36 17.17 -1.12
N LYS A 597 -16.32 17.52 -0.36
CA LYS A 597 -16.28 18.69 0.52
C LYS A 597 -15.04 19.52 0.20
N GLY A 598 -15.01 20.78 0.67
CA GLY A 598 -13.85 21.66 0.45
C GLY A 598 -13.66 22.08 -1.01
N SER A 599 -12.41 22.03 -1.48
CA SER A 599 -11.94 22.50 -2.78
C SER A 599 -11.17 21.43 -3.56
N GLU A 600 -10.59 20.43 -2.92
CA GLU A 600 -9.75 19.41 -3.55
C GLU A 600 -10.15 17.98 -3.15
N SER A 601 -9.75 16.99 -3.95
CA SER A 601 -9.82 15.57 -3.57
C SER A 601 -8.56 14.83 -4.02
N LEU A 602 -8.34 13.62 -3.50
CA LEU A 602 -7.23 12.78 -3.96
C LEU A 602 -7.57 12.17 -5.32
N LEU A 603 -6.83 12.54 -6.36
CA LEU A 603 -6.88 11.91 -7.68
C LEU A 603 -5.98 10.67 -7.72
N ILE A 604 -6.53 9.55 -8.18
CA ILE A 604 -5.81 8.32 -8.50
C ILE A 604 -5.74 8.21 -10.03
N ARG A 605 -4.54 8.23 -10.60
CA ARG A 605 -4.30 8.12 -12.06
C ARG A 605 -3.27 7.05 -12.44
N ASP A 606 -3.08 6.86 -13.75
CA ASP A 606 -2.09 5.95 -14.37
C ASP A 606 -2.18 4.48 -13.94
N ARG A 607 -3.41 4.06 -13.65
CA ARG A 607 -3.75 2.68 -13.29
C ARG A 607 -3.60 1.75 -14.50
N THR A 608 -2.72 0.76 -14.40
CA THR A 608 -2.53 -0.31 -15.39
C THR A 608 -3.39 -1.57 -15.12
N ALA A 609 -4.00 -1.68 -13.94
CA ALA A 609 -4.87 -2.79 -13.54
C ALA A 609 -5.89 -2.33 -12.49
N ALA A 610 -7.00 -3.05 -12.35
CA ALA A 610 -8.09 -2.69 -11.46
C ALA A 610 -7.72 -2.67 -9.97
N TRP A 611 -6.81 -3.55 -9.55
CA TRP A 611 -6.32 -3.56 -8.16
C TRP A 611 -5.37 -2.39 -7.82
N ASN A 612 -4.95 -1.60 -8.81
CA ASN A 612 -4.20 -0.39 -8.57
C ASN A 612 -5.14 0.69 -8.01
N GLY A 613 -4.64 1.55 -7.12
CA GLY A 613 -5.49 2.42 -6.33
C GLY A 613 -4.71 3.37 -5.43
N ALA A 614 -5.34 3.86 -4.37
CA ALA A 614 -4.67 4.57 -3.27
C ALA A 614 -4.66 3.71 -2.01
N GLN A 615 -3.57 3.73 -1.23
CA GLN A 615 -3.43 2.98 0.02
C GLN A 615 -2.78 3.80 1.14
N ARG A 616 -3.17 3.54 2.39
CA ARG A 616 -2.64 4.15 3.62
C ARG A 616 -2.28 3.05 4.63
N ALA A 617 -1.08 3.11 5.21
CA ALA A 617 -0.66 2.21 6.27
C ALA A 617 -1.46 2.44 7.57
N LEU A 618 -1.73 1.37 8.33
CA LEU A 618 -2.40 1.44 9.62
C LEU A 618 -1.42 1.17 10.77
N ASN A 619 -1.34 2.09 11.72
CA ASN A 619 -0.53 1.94 12.93
C ASN A 619 -1.09 0.80 13.81
N PRO A 620 -0.36 -0.32 14.03
CA PRO A 620 -0.86 -1.48 14.76
C PRO A 620 -1.04 -1.25 16.27
N ARG A 621 -0.63 -0.09 16.81
CA ARG A 621 -0.92 0.32 18.19
C ARG A 621 -2.27 1.03 18.34
N THR A 622 -2.71 1.71 17.29
CA THR A 622 -4.03 2.32 17.19
C THR A 622 -5.05 1.30 16.71
N PHE A 623 -4.76 0.73 15.55
CA PHE A 623 -5.58 -0.24 14.81
C PHE A 623 -5.18 -1.67 15.21
N VAL A 624 -5.35 -1.97 16.50
CA VAL A 624 -4.92 -3.22 17.12
C VAL A 624 -5.64 -4.42 16.47
N PRO A 625 -4.89 -5.43 15.96
CA PRO A 625 -5.45 -6.68 15.46
C PRO A 625 -6.46 -7.31 16.41
N GLY A 626 -7.62 -7.69 15.87
CA GLY A 626 -8.73 -8.30 16.61
C GLY A 626 -9.77 -7.31 17.14
N ASN A 627 -9.48 -6.00 17.18
CA ASN A 627 -10.46 -4.97 17.54
C ASN A 627 -11.34 -4.55 16.34
N LYS A 628 -12.46 -3.88 16.65
CA LYS A 628 -13.33 -3.22 15.65
C LYS A 628 -12.94 -1.74 15.51
N TYR A 629 -13.10 -1.22 14.30
CA TYR A 629 -12.91 0.18 13.93
C TYR A 629 -13.99 0.60 12.92
N CYS A 630 -14.19 1.90 12.77
CA CYS A 630 -14.98 2.49 11.69
C CYS A 630 -14.04 2.95 10.58
N PHE A 631 -14.35 2.64 9.33
CA PHE A 631 -13.64 3.14 8.15
C PHE A 631 -14.64 3.77 7.16
N SER A 632 -14.27 4.93 6.61
CA SER A 632 -15.10 5.70 5.68
C SER A 632 -14.24 6.39 4.62
N SER A 633 -14.74 6.51 3.40
CA SER A 633 -14.30 7.47 2.39
C SER A 633 -15.41 7.61 1.33
N VAL A 634 -15.40 8.69 0.55
CA VAL A 634 -16.26 8.79 -0.63
C VAL A 634 -15.43 8.64 -1.90
N ALA A 635 -16.01 8.04 -2.94
CA ALA A 635 -15.32 7.79 -4.21
C ALA A 635 -16.17 8.23 -5.42
N MET A 636 -15.51 8.69 -6.50
CA MET A 636 -16.17 9.15 -7.74
C MET A 636 -15.23 9.03 -8.95
N PHE A 637 -15.79 8.90 -10.16
CA PHE A 637 -15.04 9.01 -11.41
C PHE A 637 -15.79 9.90 -12.42
N ILE A 638 -15.07 10.63 -13.26
CA ILE A 638 -15.66 11.62 -14.20
C ILE A 638 -15.95 10.98 -15.58
N GLU A 639 -15.02 10.16 -16.07
CA GLU A 639 -14.99 9.67 -17.45
C GLU A 639 -14.25 8.32 -17.55
N GLY A 640 -14.32 7.66 -18.72
CA GLY A 640 -13.64 6.39 -19.00
C GLY A 640 -14.52 5.13 -18.90
N ALA A 641 -15.58 5.16 -18.08
CA ALA A 641 -16.57 4.09 -17.97
C ALA A 641 -18.01 4.64 -18.02
N THR A 642 -19.00 3.76 -18.14
CA THR A 642 -20.44 4.11 -17.99
C THR A 642 -20.98 3.85 -16.59
N SER A 643 -20.27 3.03 -15.82
CA SER A 643 -20.43 2.74 -14.39
C SER A 643 -19.14 2.11 -13.91
N THR A 644 -18.81 2.21 -12.62
CA THR A 644 -17.71 1.48 -11.98
C THR A 644 -18.16 0.93 -10.63
N THR A 645 -17.40 0.01 -10.07
CA THR A 645 -17.59 -0.48 -8.70
C THR A 645 -16.34 -0.16 -7.92
N PHE A 646 -16.45 0.72 -6.91
CA PHE A 646 -15.36 1.04 -6.00
C PHE A 646 -15.31 0.03 -4.86
N CYS A 647 -14.10 -0.32 -4.41
CA CYS A 647 -13.86 -1.24 -3.31
C CYS A 647 -12.95 -0.56 -2.27
N MET A 648 -13.39 -0.47 -1.01
CA MET A 648 -12.49 -0.23 0.13
C MET A 648 -12.09 -1.56 0.75
N LYS A 649 -10.79 -1.76 0.99
CA LYS A 649 -10.22 -3.04 1.44
C LYS A 649 -9.09 -2.87 2.46
N LEU A 650 -8.84 -3.91 3.24
CA LEU A 650 -7.67 -4.05 4.12
C LEU A 650 -6.70 -5.06 3.50
N GLN A 651 -5.47 -4.63 3.19
CA GLN A 651 -4.34 -5.55 3.03
C GLN A 651 -3.73 -5.80 4.41
N TYR A 652 -3.33 -7.04 4.69
CA TYR A 652 -2.50 -7.39 5.84
C TYR A 652 -1.67 -8.65 5.57
N VAL A 653 -0.63 -8.88 6.38
CA VAL A 653 0.13 -10.13 6.44
C VAL A 653 -0.34 -10.95 7.64
N ASP A 654 -0.76 -12.19 7.39
CA ASP A 654 -1.26 -13.11 8.43
C ASP A 654 -0.12 -13.79 9.23
N ALA A 655 -0.48 -14.59 10.25
CA ALA A 655 0.52 -15.27 11.10
C ALA A 655 1.49 -16.22 10.36
N ASN A 656 1.21 -16.60 9.11
CA ASN A 656 2.06 -17.45 8.29
C ASN A 656 3.02 -16.63 7.39
N GLY A 657 2.88 -15.30 7.37
CA GLY A 657 3.62 -14.43 6.45
C GLY A 657 2.97 -14.28 5.08
N GLU A 658 1.71 -14.72 4.90
CA GLU A 658 0.98 -14.57 3.64
C GLU A 658 0.21 -13.25 3.59
N ALA A 659 0.28 -12.54 2.46
CA ALA A 659 -0.53 -11.36 2.22
C ALA A 659 -2.00 -11.75 1.99
N ARG A 660 -2.90 -11.06 2.69
CA ARG A 660 -4.36 -11.20 2.66
C ARG A 660 -4.98 -9.87 2.24
N TYR A 661 -6.17 -9.96 1.66
CA TYR A 661 -6.98 -8.83 1.22
C TYR A 661 -8.41 -9.08 1.65
N ASP A 662 -8.92 -8.25 2.56
CA ASP A 662 -10.28 -8.34 3.09
C ASP A 662 -11.09 -7.10 2.69
N THR A 663 -12.40 -7.23 2.50
CA THR A 663 -13.23 -6.14 1.99
C THR A 663 -13.92 -5.40 3.12
N ILE A 664 -13.72 -4.09 3.18
CA ILE A 664 -14.33 -3.20 4.16
C ILE A 664 -15.72 -2.78 3.67
N ASP A 665 -15.82 -2.28 2.43
CA ASP A 665 -17.08 -1.96 1.74
C ASP A 665 -16.90 -1.94 0.20
N MET A 666 -18.00 -2.02 -0.55
CA MET A 666 -18.00 -2.00 -2.02
C MET A 666 -19.27 -1.32 -2.56
N LYS A 667 -19.13 -0.40 -3.52
CA LYS A 667 -20.23 0.44 -4.04
C LYS A 667 -20.14 0.71 -5.54
N ASP A 668 -21.27 0.58 -6.23
CA ASP A 668 -21.42 0.98 -7.63
C ASP A 668 -21.64 2.49 -7.76
N ALA A 669 -20.91 3.11 -8.68
CA ALA A 669 -21.01 4.53 -9.02
C ALA A 669 -21.30 4.75 -10.51
N LEU A 670 -21.98 5.85 -10.82
CA LEU A 670 -22.12 6.42 -12.15
C LEU A 670 -21.14 7.59 -12.35
N PRO A 671 -20.85 8.01 -13.60
CA PRO A 671 -19.93 9.11 -13.84
C PRO A 671 -20.42 10.41 -13.18
N ASN A 672 -19.55 11.11 -12.47
CA ASN A 672 -19.81 12.33 -11.69
C ASN A 672 -20.70 12.14 -10.45
N GLN A 673 -20.87 10.90 -9.98
CA GLN A 673 -21.58 10.59 -8.73
C GLN A 673 -20.60 10.17 -7.63
N TRP A 674 -20.60 10.89 -6.51
CA TRP A 674 -19.94 10.45 -5.28
C TRP A 674 -20.75 9.34 -4.62
N VAL A 675 -20.08 8.26 -4.22
CA VAL A 675 -20.64 7.16 -3.43
C VAL A 675 -19.90 7.01 -2.11
N HIS A 676 -20.57 6.50 -1.08
CA HIS A 676 -20.01 6.36 0.27
C HIS A 676 -19.54 4.93 0.53
N LEU A 677 -18.22 4.75 0.63
CA LEU A 677 -17.60 3.50 1.07
C LEU A 677 -17.48 3.56 2.60
N TYR A 678 -18.27 2.76 3.32
CA TYR A 678 -18.44 2.93 4.76
C TYR A 678 -18.72 1.63 5.50
N ASN A 679 -17.91 1.36 6.53
CA ASN A 679 -18.15 0.27 7.46
C ASN A 679 -17.93 0.75 8.91
N PRO A 680 -19.00 0.88 9.73
CA PRO A 680 -18.88 1.40 11.09
C PRO A 680 -18.24 0.43 12.08
N GLU A 681 -18.18 -0.88 11.79
CA GLU A 681 -17.79 -1.91 12.76
C GLU A 681 -16.85 -2.98 12.18
N TYR A 682 -16.04 -2.60 11.21
CA TYR A 682 -15.06 -3.48 10.58
C TYR A 682 -14.06 -4.03 11.61
N ARG A 683 -13.92 -5.36 11.68
CA ARG A 683 -12.98 -6.02 12.60
C ARG A 683 -11.70 -6.37 11.87
N ILE A 684 -10.59 -5.74 12.29
CA ILE A 684 -9.26 -6.13 11.82
C ILE A 684 -8.97 -7.56 12.30
N PRO A 685 -8.50 -8.48 11.43
CA PRO A 685 -8.18 -9.86 11.83
C PRO A 685 -7.16 -9.94 12.97
N ALA A 686 -7.32 -10.91 13.87
CA ALA A 686 -6.57 -10.95 15.14
C ALA A 686 -5.08 -11.28 15.00
N ASP A 687 -4.67 -11.82 13.86
CA ASP A 687 -3.30 -12.17 13.50
C ASP A 687 -2.70 -11.23 12.44
N ALA A 688 -3.38 -10.13 12.12
CA ALA A 688 -2.94 -9.16 11.13
C ALA A 688 -1.65 -8.43 11.54
N THR A 689 -0.72 -8.31 10.61
CA THR A 689 0.46 -7.44 10.65
C THR A 689 0.59 -6.72 9.30
N ASP A 690 1.48 -5.73 9.15
CA ASP A 690 1.70 -5.02 7.86
C ASP A 690 0.40 -4.55 7.18
N MET A 691 -0.39 -3.77 7.92
CA MET A 691 -1.78 -3.45 7.57
C MET A 691 -1.87 -2.18 6.74
N TYR A 692 -2.66 -2.21 5.66
CA TYR A 692 -2.99 -1.04 4.83
C TYR A 692 -4.47 -1.02 4.51
N VAL A 693 -5.14 0.11 4.75
CA VAL A 693 -6.45 0.38 4.14
C VAL A 693 -6.22 0.94 2.74
N TYR A 694 -7.04 0.53 1.75
CA TYR A 694 -6.88 0.99 0.39
C TYR A 694 -8.20 1.04 -0.38
N VAL A 695 -8.26 1.87 -1.42
CA VAL A 695 -9.39 1.99 -2.34
C VAL A 695 -8.94 1.67 -3.76
N GLU A 696 -9.70 0.83 -4.46
CA GLU A 696 -9.50 0.39 -5.84
C GLU A 696 -10.84 0.34 -6.61
N THR A 697 -10.83 0.01 -7.90
CA THR A 697 -12.06 -0.40 -8.63
C THR A 697 -12.06 -1.90 -8.87
N ALA A 698 -13.23 -2.51 -9.05
CA ALA A 698 -13.35 -3.97 -9.18
C ALA A 698 -12.70 -4.52 -10.48
N ASP A 699 -13.04 -3.91 -11.63
CA ASP A 699 -12.77 -4.50 -12.96
C ASP A 699 -12.06 -3.56 -13.97
N ASP A 700 -12.05 -2.25 -13.74
CA ASP A 700 -11.59 -1.26 -14.71
C ASP A 700 -10.31 -0.52 -14.30
N THR A 701 -9.76 0.29 -15.20
CA THR A 701 -8.55 1.08 -14.96
C THR A 701 -8.80 2.58 -15.07
N ILE A 702 -10.01 3.04 -14.76
CA ILE A 702 -10.35 4.47 -14.87
C ILE A 702 -9.62 5.30 -13.81
N ASN A 703 -9.34 6.57 -14.12
CA ASN A 703 -8.93 7.52 -13.11
C ASN A 703 -10.14 7.83 -12.20
N PHE A 704 -9.92 7.86 -10.90
CA PHE A 704 -10.96 8.14 -9.92
C PHE A 704 -10.46 9.06 -8.81
N TYR A 705 -11.39 9.55 -8.01
CA TYR A 705 -11.18 10.51 -6.94
C TYR A 705 -11.67 9.90 -5.63
N ILE A 706 -10.95 10.13 -4.54
CA ILE A 706 -11.44 9.87 -3.18
C ILE A 706 -11.37 11.12 -2.30
N ASP A 707 -12.31 11.23 -1.38
CA ASP A 707 -12.41 12.35 -0.44
C ASP A 707 -12.92 11.85 0.93
N GLU A 708 -12.82 12.69 1.98
CA GLU A 708 -13.28 12.44 3.36
C GLU A 708 -12.85 11.07 3.90
N ALA A 709 -11.56 10.74 3.77
CA ALA A 709 -11.03 9.44 4.18
C ALA A 709 -10.77 9.40 5.70
N ILE A 710 -11.53 8.58 6.42
CA ILE A 710 -11.59 8.58 7.89
C ILE A 710 -11.40 7.17 8.45
N GLY A 711 -10.59 7.06 9.49
CA GLY A 711 -10.51 5.89 10.38
C GLY A 711 -10.85 6.31 11.80
N ALA A 712 -11.79 5.62 12.44
CA ALA A 712 -12.46 6.07 13.66
C ALA A 712 -12.79 4.93 14.63
N ILE A 713 -13.26 5.28 15.83
CA ILE A 713 -13.80 4.33 16.82
C ILE A 713 -14.95 3.52 16.17
N ALA A 714 -15.08 2.24 16.50
CA ALA A 714 -16.20 1.43 16.06
C ALA A 714 -17.56 2.03 16.48
N GLY A 715 -18.49 2.10 15.54
CA GLY A 715 -19.82 2.67 15.71
C GLY A 715 -19.91 4.19 15.47
N THR A 716 -18.82 4.88 15.15
CA THR A 716 -18.85 6.30 14.78
C THR A 716 -19.69 6.51 13.51
N VAL A 717 -20.65 7.43 13.57
CA VAL A 717 -21.54 7.76 12.46
C VAL A 717 -20.91 8.85 11.59
N ILE A 718 -20.77 8.58 10.29
CA ILE A 718 -20.17 9.50 9.31
C ILE A 718 -21.16 9.78 8.18
N ASP A 719 -21.42 11.04 7.88
CA ASP A 719 -22.38 11.46 6.84
C ASP A 719 -21.76 11.46 5.43
N GLY A 720 -22.20 10.53 4.58
CA GLY A 720 -21.86 10.45 3.16
C GLY A 720 -22.90 11.05 2.20
N PRO A 721 -22.61 11.03 0.87
CA PRO A 721 -23.55 11.46 -0.15
C PRO A 721 -24.87 10.68 -0.10
N VAL A 722 -25.98 11.40 -0.23
CA VAL A 722 -27.33 10.81 -0.25
C VAL A 722 -27.52 10.03 -1.55
N GLU A 723 -27.61 8.70 -1.46
CA GLU A 723 -27.85 7.84 -2.63
C GLU A 723 -29.16 8.23 -3.36
N PRO A 724 -29.13 8.46 -4.68
CA PRO A 724 -30.30 8.88 -5.44
C PRO A 724 -31.33 7.75 -5.55
N LYS A 725 -32.58 8.03 -5.14
CA LYS A 725 -33.68 7.06 -5.23
C LYS A 725 -34.13 6.87 -6.70
N VAL A 726 -33.99 5.64 -7.20
CA VAL A 726 -34.43 5.26 -8.55
C VAL A 726 -35.92 5.56 -8.75
N LYS A 727 -36.24 6.31 -9.82
CA LYS A 727 -37.58 6.82 -10.11
C LYS A 727 -38.15 6.12 -11.35
N ALA A 728 -39.29 5.44 -11.21
CA ALA A 728 -39.91 4.75 -12.34
C ALA A 728 -40.24 5.73 -13.49
N GLY A 729 -39.78 5.38 -14.70
CA GLY A 729 -39.85 6.18 -15.92
C GLY A 729 -38.62 7.02 -16.24
N ASP A 730 -37.71 7.20 -15.28
CA ASP A 730 -36.49 8.02 -15.35
C ASP A 730 -35.30 7.16 -15.82
N VAL A 731 -35.41 6.65 -17.05
CA VAL A 731 -34.52 5.63 -17.63
C VAL A 731 -33.10 6.16 -17.84
N ASN A 732 -32.93 7.46 -18.06
CA ASN A 732 -31.60 8.08 -18.13
C ASN A 732 -31.09 8.60 -16.77
N LEU A 733 -31.87 8.47 -15.70
CA LEU A 733 -31.54 8.88 -14.33
C LEU A 733 -31.21 10.38 -14.19
N ASP A 734 -31.80 11.25 -15.03
CA ASP A 734 -31.62 12.71 -14.98
C ASP A 734 -32.58 13.43 -14.01
N GLY A 735 -33.46 12.68 -13.35
CA GLY A 735 -34.47 13.18 -12.42
C GLY A 735 -35.81 13.50 -13.09
N SER A 736 -35.90 13.51 -14.43
CA SER A 736 -36.97 14.16 -15.18
C SER A 736 -37.56 13.29 -16.30
N ILE A 737 -38.51 12.42 -15.96
CA ILE A 737 -39.27 11.56 -16.90
C ILE A 737 -39.77 12.35 -18.14
N ASN A 738 -39.08 12.21 -19.27
CA ASN A 738 -39.33 12.93 -20.51
C ASN A 738 -39.03 12.09 -21.78
N SER A 739 -38.95 12.73 -22.94
CA SER A 739 -38.66 12.08 -24.23
C SER A 739 -37.26 11.46 -24.36
N THR A 740 -36.28 11.89 -23.56
CA THR A 740 -34.93 11.29 -23.53
C THR A 740 -34.99 9.87 -22.96
N ASP A 741 -35.73 9.65 -21.87
CA ASP A 741 -35.98 8.33 -21.28
C ASP A 741 -36.58 7.36 -22.26
N LEU A 742 -37.64 7.78 -22.96
CA LEU A 742 -38.29 6.96 -23.98
C LEU A 742 -37.35 6.63 -25.13
N THR A 743 -36.39 7.50 -25.44
CA THR A 743 -35.37 7.27 -26.46
C THR A 743 -34.30 6.29 -25.98
N MET A 744 -33.84 6.43 -24.73
CA MET A 744 -32.89 5.52 -24.09
C MET A 744 -33.50 4.12 -23.92
N LEU A 745 -34.73 4.04 -23.41
CA LEU A 745 -35.52 2.82 -23.30
C LEU A 745 -35.68 2.10 -24.64
N ARG A 746 -36.03 2.82 -25.72
CA ARG A 746 -36.12 2.25 -27.07
C ARG A 746 -34.78 1.70 -27.55
N ARG A 747 -33.67 2.40 -27.30
CA ARG A 747 -32.32 1.93 -27.65
C ARG A 747 -31.93 0.70 -26.82
N GLY A 748 -32.27 0.64 -25.54
CA GLY A 748 -32.04 -0.50 -24.65
C GLY A 748 -32.79 -1.76 -25.10
N VAL A 749 -34.10 -1.64 -25.33
CA VAL A 749 -34.94 -2.77 -25.81
C VAL A 749 -34.53 -3.25 -27.20
N LEU A 750 -34.07 -2.35 -28.08
CA LEU A 750 -33.48 -2.69 -29.38
C LEU A 750 -32.04 -3.22 -29.29
N LYS A 751 -31.46 -3.32 -28.09
CA LYS A 751 -30.07 -3.74 -27.81
C LYS A 751 -29.01 -2.91 -28.56
N LEU A 752 -29.33 -1.62 -28.80
CA LEU A 752 -28.40 -0.63 -29.36
C LEU A 752 -27.53 0.03 -28.29
N ILE A 753 -27.89 -0.13 -27.01
CA ILE A 753 -27.13 0.21 -25.80
C ILE A 753 -27.45 -0.82 -24.71
N THR A 754 -26.57 -0.97 -23.73
CA THR A 754 -26.86 -1.65 -22.46
C THR A 754 -27.42 -0.62 -21.48
N LEU A 755 -28.43 -0.99 -20.68
CA LEU A 755 -28.94 -0.18 -19.58
C LEU A 755 -28.30 -0.66 -18.27
N SER A 756 -27.90 0.26 -17.38
CA SER A 756 -27.46 -0.09 -16.02
C SER A 756 -28.60 -0.72 -15.22
N GLU A 757 -28.32 -1.38 -14.10
CA GLU A 757 -29.35 -1.99 -13.25
C GLU A 757 -30.38 -0.95 -12.77
N GLN A 758 -29.91 0.22 -12.34
CA GLN A 758 -30.79 1.34 -11.95
C GLN A 758 -31.63 1.86 -13.14
N SER A 759 -31.05 1.98 -14.34
CA SER A 759 -31.82 2.31 -15.56
C SER A 759 -32.81 1.21 -15.95
N GLN A 760 -32.54 -0.06 -15.65
CA GLN A 760 -33.47 -1.17 -15.87
C GLN A 760 -34.64 -1.13 -14.87
N LEU A 761 -34.36 -0.86 -13.59
CA LEU A 761 -35.37 -0.65 -12.54
C LEU A 761 -36.25 0.58 -12.83
N ALA A 762 -35.67 1.67 -13.35
CA ALA A 762 -36.43 2.82 -13.82
C ALA A 762 -37.23 2.53 -15.11
N ALA A 763 -36.75 1.62 -15.95
CA ALA A 763 -37.37 1.24 -17.21
C ALA A 763 -38.53 0.24 -17.10
N ASP A 764 -38.55 -0.63 -16.08
CA ASP A 764 -39.60 -1.62 -15.80
C ASP A 764 -40.85 -0.93 -15.20
N VAL A 765 -41.48 -0.07 -16.00
CA VAL A 765 -42.56 0.84 -15.56
C VAL A 765 -43.88 0.13 -15.26
N ASP A 766 -43.99 -1.17 -15.57
CA ASP A 766 -45.09 -2.05 -15.13
C ASP A 766 -44.67 -3.13 -14.10
N GLN A 767 -43.41 -3.12 -13.66
CA GLN A 767 -42.85 -4.01 -12.64
C GLN A 767 -43.00 -5.51 -12.95
N ASN A 768 -42.94 -5.89 -14.23
CA ASN A 768 -43.00 -7.30 -14.64
C ASN A 768 -41.64 -8.03 -14.53
N GLY A 769 -40.57 -7.30 -14.18
CA GLY A 769 -39.19 -7.79 -14.12
C GLY A 769 -38.51 -7.87 -15.49
N LYS A 770 -39.07 -7.25 -16.53
CA LYS A 770 -38.52 -7.32 -17.91
C LYS A 770 -38.77 -6.04 -18.67
N VAL A 771 -37.69 -5.30 -18.92
CA VAL A 771 -37.70 -4.11 -19.79
C VAL A 771 -37.95 -4.52 -21.25
N ASN A 772 -39.13 -4.19 -21.79
CA ASN A 772 -39.55 -4.60 -23.13
C ASN A 772 -40.43 -3.56 -23.87
N SER A 773 -41.11 -3.98 -24.95
CA SER A 773 -41.96 -3.09 -25.74
C SER A 773 -43.25 -2.64 -25.03
N THR A 774 -43.66 -3.36 -23.99
CA THR A 774 -44.75 -2.97 -23.08
C THR A 774 -44.38 -1.70 -22.32
N ASP A 775 -43.18 -1.62 -21.76
CA ASP A 775 -42.64 -0.45 -21.05
C ASP A 775 -42.53 0.77 -21.96
N ILE A 776 -42.01 0.59 -23.17
CA ILE A 776 -41.98 1.64 -24.21
C ILE A 776 -43.39 2.20 -24.45
N THR A 777 -44.41 1.33 -24.46
CA THR A 777 -45.80 1.72 -24.70
C THR A 777 -46.40 2.46 -23.51
N ILE A 778 -46.10 2.03 -22.29
CA ILE A 778 -46.59 2.62 -21.04
C ILE A 778 -45.93 3.99 -20.79
N LEU A 779 -44.60 4.08 -20.92
CA LEU A 779 -43.86 5.34 -20.83
C LEU A 779 -44.29 6.32 -21.94
N SER A 780 -44.51 5.84 -23.18
CA SER A 780 -45.09 6.69 -24.24
C SER A 780 -46.47 7.23 -23.88
N ARG A 781 -47.35 6.43 -23.28
CA ARG A 781 -48.71 6.85 -22.88
C ARG A 781 -48.67 7.87 -21.74
N TYR A 782 -47.76 7.72 -20.79
CA TYR A 782 -47.55 8.67 -19.70
C TYR A 782 -47.05 10.03 -20.22
N LEU A 783 -46.03 10.03 -21.09
CA LEU A 783 -45.51 11.25 -21.71
C LEU A 783 -46.55 11.96 -22.60
N LEU A 784 -47.44 11.20 -23.24
CA LEU A 784 -48.57 11.74 -24.01
C LEU A 784 -49.78 12.13 -23.14
N LYS A 785 -49.71 12.04 -21.81
CA LYS A 785 -50.80 12.30 -20.86
C LYS A 785 -52.08 11.49 -21.16
N MET A 786 -51.91 10.28 -21.69
CA MET A 786 -52.99 9.30 -21.85
C MET A 786 -53.23 8.48 -20.56
N ILE A 787 -52.25 8.49 -19.65
CA ILE A 787 -52.35 8.02 -18.26
C ILE A 787 -51.68 9.06 -17.36
N ASP A 788 -52.29 9.38 -16.23
CA ASP A 788 -51.81 10.44 -15.31
C ASP A 788 -50.67 9.98 -14.38
N LYS A 789 -50.45 8.67 -14.29
CA LYS A 789 -49.41 8.00 -13.50
C LYS A 789 -48.94 6.75 -14.23
N LEU A 790 -47.67 6.39 -14.05
CA LEU A 790 -47.17 5.07 -14.43
C LEU A 790 -47.79 3.99 -13.51
N PRO A 791 -48.00 2.75 -13.97
CA PRO A 791 -48.68 1.69 -13.20
C PRO A 791 -47.82 1.07 -12.08
N TYR A 792 -46.69 1.69 -11.75
CA TYR A 792 -45.80 1.38 -10.63
C TYR A 792 -46.52 1.45 -9.27
N LYS A 793 -46.37 0.38 -8.46
CA LYS A 793 -46.56 0.44 -7.01
C LYS A 793 -45.22 0.67 -6.34
N GLU A 794 -45.18 1.53 -5.32
CA GLU A 794 -44.03 1.56 -4.41
C GLU A 794 -43.89 0.18 -3.74
N VAL A 795 -42.86 -0.56 -4.14
CA VAL A 795 -42.37 -1.73 -3.43
C VAL A 795 -41.20 -1.24 -2.61
N SER A 796 -41.34 -1.29 -1.29
CA SER A 796 -40.24 -1.02 -0.37
C SER A 796 -39.14 -2.06 -0.58
N GLN A 797 -38.00 -1.64 -1.14
CA GLN A 797 -36.75 -2.35 -0.93
C GLN A 797 -36.32 -2.14 0.53
N GLN A 798 -36.88 -2.94 1.42
CA GLN A 798 -36.12 -3.43 2.56
C GLN A 798 -35.56 -4.80 2.17
N PRO A 799 -34.32 -5.16 2.58
CA PRO A 799 -33.99 -6.57 2.73
C PRO A 799 -35.00 -7.21 3.70
N ASP A 800 -35.21 -8.53 3.64
CA ASP A 800 -36.22 -9.19 4.48
C ASP A 800 -35.77 -9.24 5.95
N GLU A 801 -35.97 -8.13 6.67
CA GLU A 801 -35.66 -7.93 8.09
C GLU A 801 -36.36 -8.94 9.03
N ASN A 802 -37.25 -9.79 8.51
CA ASN A 802 -37.98 -10.81 9.26
C ASN A 802 -37.35 -12.21 9.20
N LYS A 803 -36.30 -12.47 8.41
CA LYS A 803 -35.51 -13.69 8.60
C LYS A 803 -34.65 -13.57 9.85
N THR A 804 -35.21 -14.05 10.97
CA THR A 804 -34.47 -14.27 12.21
C THR A 804 -33.19 -15.07 11.89
N PRO A 805 -31.99 -14.66 12.34
CA PRO A 805 -30.76 -15.39 12.07
C PRO A 805 -30.88 -16.85 12.49
N PHE A 806 -30.40 -17.78 11.64
CA PHE A 806 -30.43 -19.19 11.96
C PHE A 806 -29.65 -19.47 13.24
N ASN A 807 -30.34 -19.97 14.26
CA ASN A 807 -29.76 -20.18 15.57
C ASN A 807 -29.10 -21.57 15.66
N TYR A 808 -27.84 -21.64 15.25
CA TYR A 808 -27.03 -22.83 15.34
C TYR A 808 -26.91 -23.36 16.78
N ASP A 809 -27.16 -24.65 16.99
CA ASP A 809 -26.69 -25.33 18.21
C ASP A 809 -25.18 -25.56 18.08
N ALA A 810 -24.39 -24.88 18.91
CA ALA A 810 -22.94 -25.01 18.98
C ALA A 810 -22.46 -26.37 19.55
N ALA A 811 -23.39 -27.24 19.95
CA ALA A 811 -23.13 -28.58 20.47
C ALA A 811 -24.00 -29.66 19.80
N LEU A 812 -24.30 -29.54 18.49
CA LEU A 812 -25.17 -30.44 17.72
C LEU A 812 -24.95 -31.93 18.06
N GLN A 813 -25.94 -32.54 18.72
CA GLN A 813 -25.94 -33.97 19.05
C GLN A 813 -26.82 -34.76 18.07
N TYR A 814 -26.47 -36.04 17.86
CA TYR A 814 -27.26 -36.92 17.02
C TYR A 814 -28.66 -37.17 17.59
N ARG A 815 -29.67 -37.06 16.72
CA ARG A 815 -31.08 -37.28 17.00
C ARG A 815 -31.73 -38.02 15.83
N ALA A 816 -32.38 -39.14 16.12
CA ALA A 816 -33.18 -39.83 15.11
C ALA A 816 -34.36 -38.95 14.68
N ALA A 817 -34.50 -38.71 13.37
CA ALA A 817 -35.74 -38.20 12.76
C ALA A 817 -36.96 -38.98 13.30
N PRO A 818 -38.08 -38.30 13.66
CA PRO A 818 -39.25 -38.94 14.27
C PRO A 818 -39.81 -40.11 13.45
N ASP A 819 -40.22 -41.21 14.10
CA ASP A 819 -40.74 -42.41 13.41
C ASP A 819 -41.91 -42.11 12.46
N ASN A 820 -42.74 -41.11 12.77
CA ASN A 820 -43.85 -40.71 11.91
C ASN A 820 -43.39 -40.12 10.57
N TYR A 821 -42.16 -39.57 10.48
CA TYR A 821 -41.58 -39.05 9.24
C TYR A 821 -41.26 -40.16 8.23
N LEU A 822 -41.34 -41.44 8.62
CA LEU A 822 -41.22 -42.57 7.70
C LEU A 822 -42.51 -42.90 6.94
N ASN A 823 -43.60 -42.18 7.21
CA ASN A 823 -44.87 -42.26 6.48
C ASN A 823 -44.97 -41.12 5.46
N THR A 824 -46.00 -41.10 4.62
CA THR A 824 -46.28 -39.97 3.72
C THR A 824 -47.05 -38.86 4.44
N CYS A 825 -46.68 -37.60 4.25
CA CYS A 825 -47.44 -36.45 4.77
C CYS A 825 -48.44 -35.90 3.74
N SER A 826 -49.22 -34.88 4.13
CA SER A 826 -50.19 -34.19 3.26
C SER A 826 -49.54 -33.23 2.25
N GLN A 827 -48.30 -32.80 2.50
CA GLN A 827 -47.52 -31.92 1.63
C GLN A 827 -46.34 -32.66 1.01
N ALA A 828 -46.62 -33.75 0.28
CA ALA A 828 -45.58 -34.55 -0.35
C ALA A 828 -44.99 -33.86 -1.60
N GLY A 829 -43.67 -33.77 -1.68
CA GLY A 829 -42.94 -33.38 -2.88
C GLY A 829 -43.04 -34.44 -3.99
N ARG A 830 -42.33 -34.20 -5.10
CA ARG A 830 -42.34 -35.11 -6.26
C ARG A 830 -40.93 -35.41 -6.75
N ILE A 831 -40.71 -36.65 -7.16
CA ILE A 831 -39.46 -37.07 -7.79
C ILE A 831 -39.66 -37.12 -9.32
N VAL A 832 -38.78 -36.43 -10.04
CA VAL A 832 -38.69 -36.47 -11.50
C VAL A 832 -37.45 -37.26 -11.87
N LYS A 833 -37.61 -38.31 -12.68
CA LYS A 833 -36.47 -39.04 -13.25
C LYS A 833 -36.04 -38.37 -14.54
N GLU A 834 -34.77 -37.99 -14.61
CA GLU A 834 -34.16 -37.31 -15.74
C GLU A 834 -33.11 -38.18 -16.42
N THR A 835 -32.80 -37.82 -17.66
CA THR A 835 -31.77 -38.45 -18.48
C THR A 835 -30.95 -37.38 -19.17
N TYR A 836 -29.63 -37.43 -19.01
CA TYR A 836 -28.68 -36.45 -19.56
C TYR A 836 -27.52 -37.14 -20.28
N THR A 837 -26.83 -36.39 -21.14
CA THR A 837 -25.60 -36.85 -21.80
C THR A 837 -24.41 -36.51 -20.90
N GLY A 838 -23.83 -37.52 -20.26
CA GLY A 838 -22.58 -37.39 -19.50
C GLY A 838 -21.34 -37.61 -20.37
N ILE A 839 -20.15 -37.41 -19.78
CA ILE A 839 -18.84 -37.54 -20.45
C ILE A 839 -18.69 -38.89 -21.17
N ASN A 840 -19.24 -39.97 -20.60
CA ASN A 840 -19.14 -41.33 -21.13
C ASN A 840 -20.50 -41.93 -21.54
N GLY A 841 -21.41 -41.10 -22.04
CA GLY A 841 -22.69 -41.51 -22.62
C GLY A 841 -23.91 -41.12 -21.78
N THR A 842 -25.07 -41.63 -22.18
CA THR A 842 -26.36 -41.31 -21.56
C THR A 842 -26.47 -41.91 -20.17
N LYS A 843 -26.82 -41.09 -19.17
CA LYS A 843 -27.04 -41.48 -17.78
C LYS A 843 -28.35 -40.91 -17.24
N SER A 844 -28.86 -41.49 -16.16
CA SER A 844 -30.02 -40.99 -15.43
C SER A 844 -29.66 -40.43 -14.05
N LEU A 845 -30.47 -39.50 -13.58
CA LEU A 845 -30.48 -38.97 -12.21
C LEU A 845 -31.93 -38.77 -11.77
N ASN A 846 -32.18 -38.66 -10.47
CA ASN A 846 -33.50 -38.24 -9.97
C ASN A 846 -33.42 -36.83 -9.37
N VAL A 847 -34.48 -36.04 -9.54
CA VAL A 847 -34.64 -34.70 -8.97
C VAL A 847 -35.88 -34.70 -8.09
N TYR A 848 -35.70 -34.61 -6.79
CA TYR A 848 -36.76 -34.27 -5.85
C TYR A 848 -37.04 -32.78 -5.92
N LEU A 849 -38.31 -32.45 -6.10
CA LEU A 849 -38.85 -31.10 -6.05
C LEU A 849 -39.78 -31.00 -4.84
N PRO A 850 -39.65 -29.96 -4.01
CA PRO A 850 -40.45 -29.82 -2.80
C PRO A 850 -41.94 -29.61 -3.14
N TYR A 851 -42.80 -29.84 -2.15
CA TYR A 851 -44.23 -29.54 -2.29
C TYR A 851 -44.43 -28.07 -2.68
N GLY A 852 -45.29 -27.83 -3.68
CA GLY A 852 -45.54 -26.49 -4.19
C GLY A 852 -44.40 -25.87 -5.02
N TYR A 853 -43.41 -26.66 -5.50
CA TYR A 853 -42.33 -26.16 -6.37
C TYR A 853 -42.86 -25.28 -7.53
N ASP A 854 -42.37 -24.04 -7.57
CA ASP A 854 -42.68 -23.02 -8.59
C ASP A 854 -41.40 -22.65 -9.35
N SER A 855 -41.41 -22.76 -10.67
CA SER A 855 -40.26 -22.36 -11.51
C SER A 855 -39.87 -20.88 -11.39
N ASN A 856 -40.75 -20.03 -10.87
CA ASN A 856 -40.47 -18.59 -10.66
C ASN A 856 -39.79 -18.30 -9.31
N LYS A 857 -39.75 -19.27 -8.37
CA LYS A 857 -39.01 -19.16 -7.11
C LYS A 857 -37.63 -19.82 -7.25
N LYS A 858 -36.61 -19.21 -6.67
CA LYS A 858 -35.24 -19.75 -6.58
C LYS A 858 -35.13 -20.71 -5.39
N TYR A 859 -34.46 -21.84 -5.58
CA TYR A 859 -34.25 -22.86 -4.55
C TYR A 859 -32.76 -23.16 -4.35
N ASN A 860 -32.35 -23.40 -3.10
CA ASN A 860 -31.09 -24.06 -2.79
C ASN A 860 -31.09 -25.48 -3.36
N ILE A 861 -29.92 -26.05 -3.62
CA ILE A 861 -29.79 -27.37 -4.24
C ILE A 861 -28.77 -28.26 -3.53
N PHE A 862 -29.19 -29.50 -3.23
CA PHE A 862 -28.36 -30.53 -2.59
C PHE A 862 -28.18 -31.73 -3.50
N TYR A 863 -26.95 -31.97 -3.95
CA TYR A 863 -26.58 -33.14 -4.72
C TYR A 863 -26.14 -34.28 -3.78
N LEU A 864 -26.81 -35.42 -3.83
CA LEU A 864 -26.61 -36.53 -2.90
C LEU A 864 -26.27 -37.84 -3.63
N MET A 865 -25.05 -38.32 -3.45
CA MET A 865 -24.50 -39.49 -4.13
C MET A 865 -24.73 -40.80 -3.37
N HIS A 866 -25.06 -41.87 -4.12
CA HIS A 866 -25.25 -43.22 -3.58
C HIS A 866 -23.93 -43.94 -3.23
N GLY A 867 -24.04 -45.05 -2.50
CA GLY A 867 -22.93 -45.91 -2.11
C GLY A 867 -22.48 -46.92 -3.17
N GLY A 868 -21.55 -47.80 -2.80
CA GLY A 868 -21.01 -48.84 -3.69
C GLY A 868 -22.03 -49.95 -3.97
N GLY A 869 -22.21 -50.32 -5.24
CA GLY A 869 -23.19 -51.33 -5.66
C GLY A 869 -24.64 -50.82 -5.75
N GLU A 870 -24.88 -49.54 -5.44
CA GLU A 870 -26.17 -48.86 -5.49
C GLU A 870 -26.33 -48.05 -6.80
N ASN A 871 -27.43 -47.32 -6.97
CA ASN A 871 -27.65 -46.43 -8.12
C ASN A 871 -28.51 -45.20 -7.74
N GLU A 872 -28.83 -44.34 -8.71
CA GLU A 872 -29.54 -43.07 -8.50
C GLU A 872 -30.92 -43.19 -7.84
N ASN A 873 -31.52 -44.39 -7.86
CA ASN A 873 -32.86 -44.66 -7.33
C ASN A 873 -32.85 -45.14 -5.87
N THR A 874 -31.68 -45.50 -5.31
CA THR A 874 -31.58 -46.13 -3.99
C THR A 874 -32.07 -45.22 -2.86
N ILE A 875 -31.72 -43.94 -2.93
CA ILE A 875 -31.93 -42.93 -1.87
C ILE A 875 -33.42 -42.63 -1.66
N PHE A 876 -34.22 -42.71 -2.72
CA PHE A 876 -35.68 -42.57 -2.68
C PHE A 876 -36.43 -43.90 -2.74
N SER A 877 -35.76 -45.02 -2.47
CA SER A 877 -36.42 -46.32 -2.36
C SER A 877 -37.27 -46.44 -1.09
N ASN A 878 -38.17 -47.41 -1.08
CA ASN A 878 -39.03 -47.73 0.07
C ASN A 878 -38.26 -48.21 1.33
N ASP A 879 -36.97 -48.56 1.21
CA ASP A 879 -36.10 -48.94 2.32
C ASP A 879 -35.54 -47.68 3.03
N VAL A 880 -34.97 -46.77 2.23
CA VAL A 880 -34.34 -45.54 2.73
C VAL A 880 -35.38 -44.50 3.15
N LYS A 881 -36.40 -44.27 2.31
CA LYS A 881 -37.51 -43.32 2.52
C LYS A 881 -37.08 -41.85 2.73
N LEU A 882 -35.97 -41.40 2.14
CA LEU A 882 -35.50 -40.02 2.35
C LEU A 882 -36.52 -38.96 1.88
N GLN A 883 -37.32 -39.24 0.85
CA GLN A 883 -38.40 -38.35 0.42
C GLN A 883 -39.35 -38.00 1.58
N ASN A 884 -39.80 -39.01 2.33
CA ASN A 884 -40.74 -38.81 3.43
C ASN A 884 -40.14 -37.96 4.56
N ILE A 885 -38.83 -38.08 4.80
CA ILE A 885 -38.09 -37.25 5.75
C ILE A 885 -38.10 -35.79 5.28
N LEU A 886 -37.67 -35.51 4.04
CA LEU A 886 -37.62 -34.16 3.47
C LEU A 886 -39.02 -33.52 3.41
N ASP A 887 -40.03 -34.27 2.99
CA ASP A 887 -41.43 -33.83 2.94
C ASP A 887 -41.96 -33.41 4.32
N HIS A 888 -41.60 -34.14 5.39
CA HIS A 888 -41.99 -33.77 6.76
C HIS A 888 -41.19 -32.58 7.31
N MET A 889 -39.88 -32.53 7.07
CA MET A 889 -39.05 -31.40 7.51
C MET A 889 -39.55 -30.09 6.88
N ILE A 890 -39.87 -30.10 5.59
CA ILE A 890 -40.40 -28.93 4.88
C ILE A 890 -41.81 -28.58 5.34
N MET A 891 -42.70 -29.56 5.53
CA MET A 891 -44.07 -29.33 6.01
C MET A 891 -44.12 -28.75 7.44
N ASN A 892 -43.12 -29.05 8.27
CA ASN A 892 -43.04 -28.62 9.67
C ASN A 892 -42.11 -27.41 9.88
N ASP A 893 -41.69 -26.72 8.80
CA ASP A 893 -40.76 -25.59 8.81
C ASP A 893 -39.38 -25.89 9.48
N GLU A 894 -38.96 -27.16 9.51
CA GLU A 894 -37.64 -27.60 10.00
C GLU A 894 -36.54 -27.53 8.93
N LEU A 895 -36.92 -27.33 7.67
CA LEU A 895 -36.02 -27.21 6.52
C LEU A 895 -36.64 -26.31 5.46
N GLU A 896 -35.91 -25.30 4.99
CA GLU A 896 -36.38 -24.48 3.87
C GLU A 896 -36.56 -25.33 2.60
N PRO A 897 -37.63 -25.12 1.81
CA PRO A 897 -37.85 -25.84 0.56
C PRO A 897 -36.61 -25.78 -0.35
N LEU A 898 -36.05 -26.94 -0.68
CA LEU A 898 -34.87 -27.09 -1.53
C LEU A 898 -35.03 -28.23 -2.55
N ILE A 899 -34.22 -28.18 -3.61
CA ILE A 899 -34.13 -29.25 -4.62
C ILE A 899 -33.10 -30.27 -4.17
N VAL A 900 -33.41 -31.57 -4.24
CA VAL A 900 -32.45 -32.64 -3.95
C VAL A 900 -32.23 -33.51 -5.18
N VAL A 901 -30.98 -33.70 -5.60
CA VAL A 901 -30.60 -34.38 -6.82
C VAL A 901 -29.78 -35.62 -6.50
N THR A 902 -30.17 -36.78 -7.02
CA THR A 902 -29.41 -38.02 -6.86
C THR A 902 -28.81 -38.44 -8.21
N PRO A 903 -27.54 -38.08 -8.50
CA PRO A 903 -26.84 -38.56 -9.69
C PRO A 903 -26.27 -39.98 -9.47
N THR A 904 -25.61 -40.53 -10.49
CA THR A 904 -24.88 -41.81 -10.39
C THR A 904 -23.48 -41.73 -11.01
N PHE A 905 -22.49 -42.21 -10.26
CA PHE A 905 -21.14 -42.46 -10.82
C PHE A 905 -21.07 -43.73 -11.66
N ASN A 906 -22.11 -44.56 -11.69
CA ASN A 906 -22.10 -45.82 -12.45
C ASN A 906 -22.16 -45.57 -13.97
N GLY A 907 -21.48 -46.42 -14.73
CA GLY A 907 -21.52 -46.44 -16.18
C GLY A 907 -20.43 -45.59 -16.85
N GLY A 908 -19.88 -46.12 -17.95
CA GLY A 908 -18.74 -45.53 -18.65
C GLY A 908 -17.44 -45.60 -17.83
N ASN A 909 -16.48 -44.72 -18.15
CA ASN A 909 -15.23 -44.56 -17.39
C ASN A 909 -15.40 -43.67 -16.13
N CYS A 910 -16.62 -43.55 -15.61
CA CYS A 910 -16.92 -42.78 -14.41
C CYS A 910 -16.78 -43.66 -13.16
N THR A 911 -16.25 -43.10 -12.08
CA THR A 911 -16.03 -43.74 -10.79
C THR A 911 -16.27 -42.73 -9.66
N ALA A 912 -16.45 -43.21 -8.43
CA ALA A 912 -16.54 -42.37 -7.24
C ALA A 912 -15.34 -41.39 -7.06
N GLN A 913 -14.18 -41.71 -7.63
CA GLN A 913 -12.99 -40.86 -7.56
C GLN A 913 -12.97 -39.73 -8.61
N ASN A 914 -13.53 -39.96 -9.81
CA ASN A 914 -13.48 -39.01 -10.93
C ASN A 914 -14.82 -38.35 -11.29
N PHE A 915 -15.92 -38.70 -10.59
CA PHE A 915 -17.26 -38.18 -10.85
C PHE A 915 -17.33 -36.63 -10.88
N TYR A 916 -16.47 -35.94 -10.11
CA TYR A 916 -16.35 -34.49 -10.12
C TYR A 916 -16.18 -33.88 -11.54
N GLN A 917 -15.58 -34.62 -12.48
CA GLN A 917 -15.41 -34.17 -13.87
C GLN A 917 -16.77 -34.09 -14.59
N GLU A 918 -17.58 -35.15 -14.49
CA GLU A 918 -18.93 -35.20 -15.07
C GLU A 918 -19.91 -34.30 -14.30
N PHE A 919 -19.70 -34.14 -13.00
CA PHE A 919 -20.47 -33.25 -12.14
C PHE A 919 -20.39 -31.79 -12.63
N ARG A 920 -19.17 -31.29 -12.85
CA ARG A 920 -18.91 -29.94 -13.38
C ARG A 920 -19.36 -29.79 -14.83
N ALA A 921 -19.03 -30.76 -15.68
CA ALA A 921 -19.21 -30.62 -17.13
C ALA A 921 -20.66 -30.85 -17.60
N ASN A 922 -21.42 -31.68 -16.89
CA ASN A 922 -22.73 -32.12 -17.36
C ASN A 922 -23.82 -32.03 -16.29
N VAL A 923 -23.59 -32.48 -15.05
CA VAL A 923 -24.68 -32.60 -14.06
C VAL A 923 -25.18 -31.24 -13.58
N ILE A 924 -24.28 -30.33 -13.14
CA ILE A 924 -24.70 -28.98 -12.74
C ILE A 924 -25.34 -28.22 -13.92
N PRO A 925 -24.70 -28.08 -15.10
CA PRO A 925 -25.32 -27.38 -16.23
C PRO A 925 -26.66 -27.97 -16.68
N PHE A 926 -26.83 -29.28 -16.66
CA PHE A 926 -28.09 -29.93 -17.07
C PHE A 926 -29.23 -29.67 -16.08
N VAL A 927 -28.97 -29.81 -14.77
CA VAL A 927 -30.00 -29.65 -13.75
C VAL A 927 -30.35 -28.18 -13.59
N GLU A 928 -29.35 -27.32 -13.41
CA GLU A 928 -29.58 -25.91 -13.07
C GLU A 928 -29.92 -25.04 -14.28
N GLY A 929 -29.69 -25.56 -15.50
CA GLY A 929 -30.29 -25.01 -16.72
C GLY A 929 -31.76 -25.41 -16.96
N LYS A 930 -32.32 -26.31 -16.13
CA LYS A 930 -33.68 -26.85 -16.27
C LYS A 930 -34.59 -26.53 -15.08
N TYR A 931 -34.02 -26.47 -13.88
CA TYR A 931 -34.71 -26.26 -12.62
C TYR A 931 -34.30 -24.93 -11.99
N SER A 932 -35.23 -24.28 -11.30
CA SER A 932 -35.05 -22.93 -10.79
C SER A 932 -34.16 -22.92 -9.55
N THR A 933 -32.90 -22.59 -9.76
CA THR A 933 -31.88 -22.44 -8.72
C THR A 933 -31.32 -21.02 -8.78
N TYR A 934 -30.50 -20.68 -7.78
CA TYR A 934 -29.76 -19.43 -7.73
C TYR A 934 -28.69 -19.27 -8.83
N ALA A 935 -28.45 -20.29 -9.68
CA ALA A 935 -27.64 -20.11 -10.88
C ALA A 935 -28.40 -19.30 -11.94
N GLU A 936 -27.96 -18.06 -12.20
CA GLU A 936 -28.54 -17.23 -13.26
C GLU A 936 -28.16 -17.69 -14.67
N SER A 937 -27.11 -18.50 -14.81
CA SER A 937 -26.80 -19.19 -16.05
C SER A 937 -25.97 -20.46 -15.83
N THR A 938 -25.92 -21.31 -16.86
CA THR A 938 -25.11 -22.53 -16.87
C THR A 938 -23.67 -22.31 -17.35
N THR A 939 -23.19 -21.07 -17.43
CA THR A 939 -21.76 -20.82 -17.70
C THR A 939 -20.93 -21.11 -16.46
N PRO A 940 -19.62 -21.36 -16.57
CA PRO A 940 -18.76 -21.52 -15.41
C PRO A 940 -18.86 -20.37 -14.41
N GLU A 941 -19.07 -19.15 -14.89
CA GLU A 941 -19.18 -17.93 -14.08
C GLU A 941 -20.51 -17.89 -13.32
N GLY A 942 -21.65 -18.15 -13.99
CA GLY A 942 -22.96 -18.22 -13.32
C GLY A 942 -23.07 -19.36 -12.30
N ILE A 943 -22.39 -20.48 -12.56
CA ILE A 943 -22.31 -21.61 -11.62
C ILE A 943 -21.42 -21.27 -10.42
N LYS A 944 -20.30 -20.56 -10.62
CA LYS A 944 -19.44 -20.07 -9.52
C LYS A 944 -20.15 -19.03 -8.66
N ALA A 945 -20.81 -18.03 -9.26
CA ALA A 945 -21.51 -16.97 -8.53
C ALA A 945 -22.59 -17.54 -7.57
N SER A 946 -23.27 -18.61 -7.98
CA SER A 946 -24.32 -19.29 -7.21
C SER A 946 -23.82 -20.35 -6.21
N ARG A 947 -22.51 -20.45 -5.97
CA ARG A 947 -21.92 -21.54 -5.19
C ARG A 947 -22.42 -21.68 -3.76
N MET A 948 -22.78 -20.56 -3.11
CA MET A 948 -23.31 -20.51 -1.75
C MET A 948 -24.75 -21.02 -1.63
N HIS A 949 -25.36 -21.45 -2.75
CA HIS A 949 -26.67 -22.09 -2.78
C HIS A 949 -26.59 -23.58 -3.16
N ARG A 950 -25.36 -24.15 -3.20
CA ARG A 950 -25.08 -25.51 -3.67
C ARG A 950 -24.36 -26.36 -2.62
N ALA A 951 -24.98 -27.48 -2.27
CA ALA A 951 -24.42 -28.51 -1.39
C ALA A 951 -24.15 -29.82 -2.15
N PHE A 952 -23.15 -30.58 -1.70
CA PHE A 952 -22.87 -31.94 -2.17
C PHE A 952 -22.65 -32.90 -0.99
N GLY A 953 -23.24 -34.09 -1.04
CA GLY A 953 -23.05 -35.12 -0.03
C GLY A 953 -23.13 -36.53 -0.61
N GLY A 954 -22.91 -37.53 0.23
CA GLY A 954 -23.07 -38.92 -0.20
C GLY A 954 -22.62 -39.94 0.85
N PHE A 955 -23.13 -41.16 0.71
CA PHE A 955 -22.89 -42.26 1.64
C PHE A 955 -21.83 -43.24 1.14
N SER A 956 -20.97 -43.77 2.01
CA SER A 956 -20.01 -44.84 1.68
C SER A 956 -19.05 -44.41 0.55
N MET A 957 -19.06 -45.06 -0.61
CA MET A 957 -18.34 -44.57 -1.82
C MET A 957 -18.84 -43.18 -2.30
N GLY A 958 -20.08 -42.79 -1.99
CA GLY A 958 -20.58 -41.43 -2.15
C GLY A 958 -19.95 -40.44 -1.16
N GLY A 959 -19.53 -40.89 0.02
CA GLY A 959 -18.76 -40.09 0.99
C GLY A 959 -17.37 -39.79 0.46
N LEU A 960 -16.69 -40.79 -0.10
CA LEU A 960 -15.48 -40.59 -0.92
C LEU A 960 -15.72 -39.59 -2.06
N THR A 961 -16.84 -39.74 -2.79
CA THR A 961 -17.19 -38.83 -3.89
C THR A 961 -17.38 -37.40 -3.39
N THR A 962 -17.89 -37.22 -2.17
CA THR A 962 -18.03 -35.88 -1.57
C THR A 962 -16.66 -35.24 -1.33
N TRP A 963 -15.69 -36.00 -0.81
CA TRP A 963 -14.31 -35.50 -0.64
C TRP A 963 -13.61 -35.22 -1.98
N THR A 964 -13.85 -36.03 -3.03
CA THR A 964 -13.24 -35.80 -4.35
C THR A 964 -13.88 -34.62 -5.08
N VAL A 965 -15.20 -34.41 -4.92
CA VAL A 965 -15.89 -33.20 -5.37
C VAL A 965 -15.39 -31.99 -4.61
N MET A 966 -15.26 -32.02 -3.28
CA MET A 966 -14.65 -30.93 -2.51
C MET A 966 -13.26 -30.57 -3.04
N ALA A 967 -12.37 -31.56 -3.15
CA ALA A 967 -10.99 -31.33 -3.61
C ALA A 967 -10.84 -30.74 -5.03
N ASN A 968 -11.90 -30.75 -5.86
CA ASN A 968 -11.85 -30.35 -7.27
C ASN A 968 -12.98 -29.40 -7.72
N CYS A 969 -13.92 -29.07 -6.83
CA CYS A 969 -15.11 -28.25 -7.13
C CYS A 969 -15.41 -27.24 -6.03
N LEU A 970 -14.39 -26.87 -5.26
CA LEU A 970 -14.48 -25.84 -4.23
C LEU A 970 -14.81 -24.46 -4.79
N ASP A 971 -14.71 -24.21 -6.10
CA ASP A 971 -15.26 -23.02 -6.78
C ASP A 971 -16.75 -23.15 -7.13
N TYR A 972 -17.30 -24.37 -7.26
CA TYR A 972 -18.70 -24.61 -7.66
C TYR A 972 -19.62 -24.99 -6.48
N VAL A 973 -19.11 -25.61 -5.42
CA VAL A 973 -19.88 -26.07 -4.25
C VAL A 973 -19.30 -25.47 -2.98
N ALA A 974 -20.17 -24.97 -2.09
CA ALA A 974 -19.78 -24.45 -0.79
C ALA A 974 -19.97 -25.49 0.34
N TYR A 975 -21.07 -26.25 0.33
CA TYR A 975 -21.43 -27.11 1.45
C TYR A 975 -21.18 -28.59 1.14
N PHE A 976 -20.56 -29.31 2.07
CA PHE A 976 -20.12 -30.69 1.89
C PHE A 976 -20.59 -31.59 3.03
N MET A 977 -21.30 -32.67 2.70
CA MET A 977 -21.85 -33.63 3.67
C MET A 977 -21.35 -35.06 3.39
N PRO A 978 -20.10 -35.40 3.77
CA PRO A 978 -19.55 -36.73 3.61
C PRO A 978 -20.08 -37.67 4.70
N LEU A 979 -20.85 -38.69 4.30
CA LEU A 979 -21.53 -39.61 5.19
C LEU A 979 -20.85 -40.99 5.15
N SER A 980 -20.25 -41.40 6.26
CA SER A 980 -19.72 -42.77 6.45
C SER A 980 -18.75 -43.21 5.32
N GLY A 981 -17.84 -42.32 4.91
CA GLY A 981 -16.80 -42.57 3.91
C GLY A 981 -15.65 -41.58 4.02
N ASP A 982 -14.42 -42.07 3.84
CA ASP A 982 -13.17 -41.31 3.92
C ASP A 982 -12.61 -40.91 2.54
N TYR A 983 -11.64 -40.01 2.52
CA TYR A 983 -10.97 -39.58 1.29
C TYR A 983 -9.83 -40.54 0.93
N TRP A 984 -9.74 -40.99 -0.32
CA TRP A 984 -8.71 -41.96 -0.75
C TRP A 984 -7.43 -41.32 -1.33
N ALA A 985 -7.29 -39.99 -1.30
CA ALA A 985 -6.03 -39.33 -1.67
C ALA A 985 -5.06 -39.29 -0.48
N GLY A 986 -4.53 -40.45 -0.12
CA GLY A 986 -3.57 -40.62 0.97
C GLY A 986 -3.79 -41.93 1.74
N ASN A 987 -2.72 -42.45 2.33
CA ASN A 987 -2.75 -43.68 3.12
C ASN A 987 -2.97 -43.42 4.62
N SER A 988 -2.73 -42.19 5.09
CA SER A 988 -2.95 -41.75 6.47
C SER A 988 -3.98 -40.62 6.56
N GLY A 989 -4.61 -40.46 7.74
CA GLY A 989 -5.51 -39.33 7.99
C GLY A 989 -4.84 -37.96 7.78
N GLN A 990 -3.54 -37.87 8.10
CA GLN A 990 -2.75 -36.66 7.89
C GLN A 990 -2.52 -36.33 6.41
N GLU A 991 -2.21 -37.33 5.58
CA GLU A 991 -2.08 -37.15 4.12
C GLU A 991 -3.42 -36.70 3.51
N LYS A 992 -4.54 -37.31 3.92
CA LYS A 992 -5.88 -36.98 3.44
C LYS A 992 -6.28 -35.54 3.81
N ALA A 993 -6.04 -35.13 5.06
CA ALA A 993 -6.27 -33.76 5.50
C ALA A 993 -5.35 -32.76 4.77
N ASN A 994 -4.07 -33.10 4.55
CA ASN A 994 -3.14 -32.26 3.79
C ASN A 994 -3.55 -32.12 2.31
N ALA A 995 -4.08 -33.18 1.69
CA ALA A 995 -4.58 -33.14 0.31
C ALA A 995 -5.79 -32.21 0.18
N LEU A 996 -6.72 -32.23 1.14
CA LEU A 996 -7.84 -31.29 1.20
C LEU A 996 -7.36 -29.84 1.41
N VAL A 997 -6.40 -29.60 2.31
CA VAL A 997 -5.80 -28.27 2.52
C VAL A 997 -5.10 -27.77 1.25
N ALA A 998 -4.36 -28.63 0.55
CA ALA A 998 -3.72 -28.25 -0.71
C ALA A 998 -4.75 -27.84 -1.77
N SER A 999 -5.87 -28.56 -1.89
CA SER A 999 -6.98 -28.15 -2.75
C SER A 999 -7.59 -26.80 -2.33
N ILE A 1000 -7.88 -26.60 -1.04
CA ILE A 1000 -8.43 -25.33 -0.52
C ILE A 1000 -7.51 -24.16 -0.87
N ASN A 1001 -6.21 -24.29 -0.57
CA ASN A 1001 -5.21 -23.25 -0.87
C ASN A 1001 -5.11 -22.99 -2.39
N ASN A 1002 -5.22 -24.01 -3.24
CA ASN A 1002 -5.22 -23.85 -4.70
C ASN A 1002 -6.47 -23.12 -5.22
N PHE A 1003 -7.61 -23.20 -4.53
CA PHE A 1003 -8.81 -22.42 -4.85
C PHE A 1003 -8.83 -21.03 -4.20
N GLY A 1004 -7.89 -20.75 -3.26
CA GLY A 1004 -7.75 -19.44 -2.62
C GLY A 1004 -8.82 -19.09 -1.58
N LEU A 1005 -9.58 -20.08 -1.10
CA LEU A 1005 -10.76 -19.84 -0.25
C LEU A 1005 -10.43 -19.81 1.25
N SER A 1006 -11.03 -18.86 1.95
CA SER A 1006 -11.01 -18.77 3.41
C SER A 1006 -11.91 -19.82 4.07
N ASN A 1007 -11.73 -20.03 5.38
CA ASN A 1007 -12.57 -20.93 6.18
C ASN A 1007 -14.00 -20.40 6.46
N ARG A 1008 -14.45 -19.36 5.73
CA ARG A 1008 -15.84 -18.86 5.74
C ARG A 1008 -16.57 -19.09 4.40
N GLU A 1009 -15.91 -19.69 3.41
CA GLU A 1009 -16.44 -19.83 2.04
C GLU A 1009 -16.71 -21.30 1.62
N TYR A 1010 -16.49 -22.24 2.53
CA TYR A 1010 -16.87 -23.66 2.37
C TYR A 1010 -17.11 -24.29 3.74
N PHE A 1011 -18.09 -25.19 3.81
CA PHE A 1011 -18.63 -25.74 5.05
C PHE A 1011 -18.70 -27.27 4.94
N VAL A 1012 -18.27 -27.98 5.98
CA VAL A 1012 -18.15 -29.45 5.99
C VAL A 1012 -18.83 -30.01 7.23
N LEU A 1013 -19.95 -30.71 7.05
CA LEU A 1013 -20.62 -31.46 8.14
C LEU A 1013 -20.54 -32.95 7.82
N ALA A 1014 -19.50 -33.60 8.36
CA ALA A 1014 -19.27 -35.03 8.21
C ALA A 1014 -20.08 -35.83 9.23
N ALA A 1015 -20.60 -37.01 8.88
CA ALA A 1015 -21.33 -37.84 9.84
C ALA A 1015 -21.15 -39.36 9.64
N THR A 1016 -21.19 -40.12 10.74
CA THR A 1016 -21.08 -41.59 10.72
C THR A 1016 -21.62 -42.22 12.01
N GLY A 1017 -21.85 -43.53 12.00
CA GLY A 1017 -22.19 -44.30 13.21
C GLY A 1017 -20.94 -44.76 13.96
N SER A 1018 -21.00 -44.90 15.29
CA SER A 1018 -19.86 -45.38 16.09
C SER A 1018 -19.54 -46.86 15.90
N GLU A 1019 -20.46 -47.64 15.31
CA GLU A 1019 -20.29 -49.05 14.92
C GLU A 1019 -20.25 -49.21 13.38
N ASP A 1020 -20.12 -48.10 12.65
CA ASP A 1020 -19.99 -48.11 11.19
C ASP A 1020 -18.59 -48.61 10.77
N ILE A 1021 -18.53 -49.46 9.74
CA ILE A 1021 -17.27 -50.00 9.21
C ILE A 1021 -16.32 -48.89 8.69
N ALA A 1022 -16.86 -47.74 8.30
CA ALA A 1022 -16.11 -46.57 7.87
C ALA A 1022 -15.59 -45.72 9.03
N TYR A 1023 -16.09 -45.90 10.26
CA TYR A 1023 -15.71 -45.11 11.44
C TYR A 1023 -14.19 -45.09 11.64
N ALA A 1024 -13.57 -46.27 11.62
CA ALA A 1024 -12.12 -46.43 11.81
C ALA A 1024 -11.26 -45.75 10.73
N ASN A 1025 -11.81 -45.52 9.53
CA ASN A 1025 -11.11 -44.86 8.42
C ASN A 1025 -11.38 -43.35 8.39
N MET A 1026 -12.59 -42.92 8.76
CA MET A 1026 -12.96 -41.50 8.82
C MET A 1026 -12.29 -40.78 10.00
N VAL A 1027 -12.35 -41.34 11.21
CA VAL A 1027 -11.88 -40.63 12.43
C VAL A 1027 -10.44 -40.14 12.31
N PRO A 1028 -9.45 -40.91 11.83
CA PRO A 1028 -8.08 -40.41 11.66
C PRO A 1028 -7.97 -39.21 10.70
N GLN A 1029 -8.81 -39.14 9.66
CA GLN A 1029 -8.87 -37.99 8.75
C GLN A 1029 -9.52 -36.79 9.46
N ILE A 1030 -10.65 -36.99 10.15
CA ILE A 1030 -11.36 -35.94 10.87
C ILE A 1030 -10.48 -35.31 11.96
N GLU A 1031 -9.82 -36.12 12.79
CA GLU A 1031 -8.91 -35.60 13.82
C GLU A 1031 -7.71 -34.87 13.20
N ALA A 1032 -7.20 -35.32 12.05
CA ALA A 1032 -6.15 -34.61 11.32
C ALA A 1032 -6.63 -33.34 10.59
N MET A 1033 -7.94 -33.20 10.33
CA MET A 1033 -8.56 -31.97 9.84
C MET A 1033 -8.76 -30.96 10.98
N LYS A 1034 -9.18 -31.39 12.18
CA LYS A 1034 -9.32 -30.53 13.37
C LYS A 1034 -8.04 -29.78 13.77
N THR A 1035 -6.87 -30.26 13.35
CA THR A 1035 -5.57 -29.60 13.60
C THR A 1035 -5.15 -28.63 12.48
N LYS A 1036 -6.03 -28.33 11.51
CA LYS A 1036 -5.76 -27.41 10.39
C LYS A 1036 -6.52 -26.10 10.55
N PRO A 1037 -5.87 -24.93 10.33
CA PRO A 1037 -6.55 -23.63 10.41
C PRO A 1037 -7.65 -23.45 9.35
N GLN A 1038 -7.60 -24.22 8.26
CA GLN A 1038 -8.65 -24.33 7.25
C GLN A 1038 -9.99 -24.90 7.80
N PHE A 1039 -9.95 -25.64 8.91
CA PHE A 1039 -11.11 -26.36 9.45
C PHE A 1039 -11.39 -25.96 10.90
N VAL A 1040 -12.19 -24.90 11.08
CA VAL A 1040 -12.60 -24.42 12.41
C VAL A 1040 -13.71 -25.34 12.94
N TYR A 1041 -13.36 -26.16 13.93
CA TYR A 1041 -14.24 -27.23 14.43
C TYR A 1041 -15.36 -26.73 15.35
N THR A 1042 -16.57 -26.61 14.82
CA THR A 1042 -17.80 -26.23 15.54
C THR A 1042 -19.03 -26.54 14.67
N SER A 1043 -20.16 -26.92 15.28
CA SER A 1043 -21.45 -27.04 14.58
C SER A 1043 -22.14 -25.68 14.40
N ASP A 1044 -21.64 -24.64 15.05
CA ASP A 1044 -22.05 -23.27 14.79
C ASP A 1044 -21.27 -22.69 13.60
N PHE A 1045 -21.87 -22.82 12.41
CA PHE A 1045 -21.28 -22.31 11.18
C PHE A 1045 -21.36 -20.78 11.03
N SER A 1046 -21.94 -20.03 11.99
CA SER A 1046 -21.64 -18.60 12.10
C SER A 1046 -20.22 -18.31 12.65
N LYS A 1047 -19.58 -19.31 13.30
CA LYS A 1047 -18.28 -19.17 13.98
C LYS A 1047 -17.17 -20.08 13.45
N GLY A 1048 -17.50 -21.06 12.63
CA GLY A 1048 -16.54 -21.94 11.97
C GLY A 1048 -17.16 -22.65 10.77
N ASN A 1049 -16.56 -23.77 10.34
CA ASN A 1049 -16.92 -24.38 9.06
C ASN A 1049 -16.73 -25.89 8.98
N PHE A 1050 -16.42 -26.55 10.09
CA PHE A 1050 -16.20 -27.99 10.12
C PHE A 1050 -16.86 -28.62 11.33
N TYR A 1051 -17.67 -29.65 11.12
CA TYR A 1051 -18.18 -30.47 12.22
C TYR A 1051 -18.20 -31.96 11.87
N PHE A 1052 -18.19 -32.79 12.91
CA PHE A 1052 -18.25 -34.24 12.79
C PHE A 1052 -19.24 -34.82 13.78
N LEU A 1053 -20.36 -35.32 13.24
CA LEU A 1053 -21.46 -35.92 14.00
C LEU A 1053 -21.25 -37.44 14.10
N VAL A 1054 -21.18 -37.96 15.33
CA VAL A 1054 -21.08 -39.41 15.58
C VAL A 1054 -22.36 -39.91 16.22
N ALA A 1055 -23.07 -40.81 15.53
CA ALA A 1055 -24.28 -41.44 16.05
C ALA A 1055 -23.95 -42.71 16.86
N PRO A 1056 -24.26 -42.77 18.17
CA PRO A 1056 -23.92 -43.94 18.99
C PRO A 1056 -24.65 -45.22 18.55
N GLY A 1057 -23.91 -46.31 18.40
CA GLY A 1057 -24.44 -47.66 18.14
C GLY A 1057 -24.99 -47.91 16.73
N LEU A 1058 -24.83 -46.97 15.79
CA LEU A 1058 -25.33 -47.13 14.42
C LEU A 1058 -24.26 -47.71 13.49
N THR A 1059 -24.72 -48.46 12.49
CA THR A 1059 -23.88 -49.24 11.56
C THR A 1059 -24.05 -48.78 10.10
N HIS A 1060 -23.34 -49.41 9.17
CA HIS A 1060 -23.24 -48.99 7.76
C HIS A 1060 -24.49 -49.31 6.92
N TRP A 1061 -25.57 -48.53 7.11
CA TRP A 1061 -26.83 -48.67 6.36
C TRP A 1061 -27.59 -47.35 6.20
N TRP A 1062 -28.18 -47.15 5.01
CA TRP A 1062 -28.97 -45.96 4.66
C TRP A 1062 -30.11 -45.62 5.62
N GLY A 1063 -30.74 -46.63 6.24
CA GLY A 1063 -31.79 -46.40 7.23
C GLY A 1063 -31.32 -45.65 8.48
N TYR A 1064 -30.01 -45.62 8.73
CA TYR A 1064 -29.39 -44.73 9.72
C TYR A 1064 -28.94 -43.39 9.11
N VAL A 1065 -28.39 -43.42 7.90
CA VAL A 1065 -27.87 -42.23 7.17
C VAL A 1065 -28.91 -41.14 6.97
N ARG A 1066 -30.18 -41.51 6.74
CA ARG A 1066 -31.28 -40.53 6.64
C ARG A 1066 -31.44 -39.66 7.91
N HIS A 1067 -31.08 -40.18 9.07
CA HIS A 1067 -31.12 -39.44 10.33
C HIS A 1067 -29.92 -38.48 10.43
N TYR A 1068 -28.77 -38.81 9.84
CA TYR A 1068 -27.65 -37.85 9.71
C TYR A 1068 -28.05 -36.66 8.84
N ILE A 1069 -28.74 -36.91 7.72
CA ILE A 1069 -29.23 -35.85 6.82
C ILE A 1069 -30.28 -34.99 7.52
N TYR A 1070 -31.16 -35.58 8.33
CA TYR A 1070 -32.17 -34.87 9.12
C TYR A 1070 -31.55 -33.85 10.10
N ASP A 1071 -30.48 -34.20 10.81
CA ASP A 1071 -29.81 -33.25 11.71
C ASP A 1071 -28.86 -32.28 10.98
N ALA A 1072 -28.20 -32.73 9.91
CA ALA A 1072 -27.14 -31.98 9.26
C ALA A 1072 -27.61 -31.01 8.17
N LEU A 1073 -28.65 -31.34 7.41
CA LEU A 1073 -29.08 -30.52 6.26
C LEU A 1073 -29.69 -29.16 6.66
N PRO A 1074 -30.40 -28.99 7.79
CA PRO A 1074 -30.87 -27.68 8.25
C PRO A 1074 -29.75 -26.71 8.63
N TYR A 1075 -28.49 -27.15 8.71
CA TYR A 1075 -27.35 -26.31 9.08
C TYR A 1075 -26.63 -25.67 7.87
N PHE A 1076 -27.12 -25.87 6.65
CA PHE A 1076 -26.53 -25.33 5.42
C PHE A 1076 -27.34 -24.16 4.88
N PHE A 1077 -26.68 -23.23 4.18
CA PHE A 1077 -27.27 -22.09 3.47
C PHE A 1077 -27.79 -20.96 4.38
N HIS A 1078 -27.08 -20.73 5.48
CA HIS A 1078 -27.40 -19.75 6.52
C HIS A 1078 -26.21 -18.82 6.83
N GLU A 1079 -25.20 -18.81 5.95
CA GLU A 1079 -23.95 -18.06 5.99
C GLU A 1079 -23.79 -17.15 4.76
#